data_AF-A0A8T5BA16-F1
#
_entry.id   AF-A0A8T5BA16-F1
#
_cell.length_a   1.000
_cell.length_b   1.000
_cell.length_c   1.000
_cell.angle_alpha   90.00
_cell.angle_beta   90.00
_cell.angle_gamma   90.00
#
_symmetry.space_group_name_H-M   'P 1'
#
loop_
_entity.id
_entity.type
_entity.pdbx_description
1 polymer ?
#
loop_
_entity_poly.entity_id
_entity_poly.type
_entity_poly.pdbx_seq_one_letter_code
_entity_poly.pdbx_strand_id
1 'polypeptide(L)'
;MSRMGRSLSKMNLKLYPLILIIVILLPASFNQAPSLRVSGQEGYSSRQYVEDNVSIPLCGGVIRTDLEVSEKVYGAPASGAVGGGDITLIYHTSFPVDYRSYVQTLFDIVYPEIKTIYGDPSNTITVTLKYDRDWYPWNFYIPANNTIVLSQLPSPSGTSPTWDAIFTHELIHAFHDAIVLTETWAEEGMTEAATQIVAMNLKNKGVRDIVYRDPIVNLKYYDVWSYMGSRVVGGTPNFFLKFNPDISYRISSAMFFILTCELSTSTSNPYDFLKRLNQALYSEAPANPYFDDLRFKLAIRQVAAGRLVEGQLADVWVGYQPITYTLVRTGFHIGVYPYRPENPTRVWVMTFLRSSYGEETPMGGLRVNVKVMDVEGRVVNSGQAITGSDGMGYLDLSPTPYQAGGYEIVASTIFSDINYTARNYAFSQGESRFIEQPDMNLYGVTLDSSGKPVPATVTATGGTVKLNTRGAFKIEASTQTLPLEITLSSGGFQRKFGKPNPYTRVVWMNSTAPSPTPYTVTVKIQGLPSTYSTTLQVDGTVKGTVQGGGTATLTFDMGTTHTIQVDSYVNVSSTERYHASPNIQVVTSEATVTFTYLRQVYILFQQNGSGKPVPATIDGTIYTLPVSFWWTSGSNHSFTYAGNLTDETTRYLLVEVSSRSPLTVTDPLTVTGLYKTQYMLNISTIPSGLIQINGSGWYDSRSKVTLTAPPLSGYTFKAWMVDGSETASNPVEVTMDAPRVAVAIYQSLGSYDVTVRALYAPTGEETEAQFTWDGKIYTTPYTFRTVTGSHTVVAAATDKAGRTFSKWQDIASNTTSRTISSGGVYIAIYGQVKRDFSISISPDHQRIGPGQSTFYVIRLESLGGFNLPVTLGVKGMPVNSNSTFNPRTLQPPGTATLTINTYPTTPVGSYVLTVTAVGDNIVHTVQARLSMGACIVATATYGSELSGEVQFLRGFRDNQVRKTFAGESFMSAFNIWYYSFSPYVADYINQSSSAKSFARLILHPLIKILYVASTSYKIFQHTPEFAVYTSGFVASFLIGTVYFSPALAPILLFKRRLSGTILRLTSMTFLLSSVLSFTGEFTGHSGLMMVATSCFVISTITASILLSAKILSIICGFLRKFRSNRPTGTL
;
A
#
# COMPACT_ATOMS: atom_id res chain seq x y z
N MET A 1 59.87 -45.66 -26.54
CA MET A 1 60.78 -44.64 -27.12
C MET A 1 60.33 -43.27 -26.63
N SER A 2 61.12 -42.35 -26.09
CA SER A 2 62.38 -42.35 -25.35
C SER A 2 62.70 -40.87 -25.11
N ARG A 3 62.91 -40.49 -23.84
CA ARG A 3 63.62 -39.28 -23.35
C ARG A 3 62.99 -37.91 -23.68
N MET A 4 62.50 -37.09 -22.74
CA MET A 4 63.06 -36.60 -21.47
C MET A 4 64.36 -35.80 -21.66
N GLY A 5 64.31 -34.47 -21.43
CA GLY A 5 65.53 -33.67 -21.25
C GLY A 5 65.38 -32.14 -21.38
N ARG A 6 65.45 -31.46 -20.22
CA ARG A 6 65.69 -30.01 -19.96
C ARG A 6 64.47 -29.08 -20.05
N SER A 7 64.17 -28.15 -19.14
CA SER A 7 64.63 -27.75 -17.79
C SER A 7 63.76 -26.52 -17.48
N LEU A 8 62.88 -26.52 -16.48
CA LEU A 8 63.10 -25.87 -15.18
C LEU A 8 64.11 -24.70 -15.21
N SER A 9 63.60 -23.48 -15.42
CA SER A 9 63.96 -22.24 -14.71
C SER A 9 62.86 -21.23 -15.12
N LYS A 10 62.02 -20.64 -14.28
CA LYS A 10 62.16 -20.18 -12.89
C LYS A 10 60.82 -20.39 -12.19
N MET A 11 60.80 -21.28 -11.19
CA MET A 11 59.87 -21.12 -10.07
C MET A 11 60.35 -19.93 -9.25
N ASN A 12 59.50 -18.93 -9.11
CA ASN A 12 59.41 -18.20 -7.85
C ASN A 12 58.00 -18.41 -7.34
N LEU A 13 57.86 -19.42 -6.47
CA LEU A 13 56.71 -19.56 -5.59
C LEU A 13 56.63 -18.32 -4.70
N LYS A 14 55.46 -17.68 -4.70
CA LYS A 14 54.84 -17.25 -3.45
C LYS A 14 53.43 -17.83 -3.41
N LEU A 15 53.30 -18.98 -2.75
CA LEU A 15 52.07 -19.34 -2.06
C LEU A 15 51.82 -18.28 -0.98
N TYR A 16 50.62 -17.72 -0.93
CA TYR A 16 49.81 -17.62 0.31
C TYR A 16 48.32 -17.64 -0.09
N PRO A 17 47.45 -18.19 0.77
CA PRO A 17 46.11 -18.65 0.42
C PRO A 17 45.04 -17.58 0.67
N LEU A 18 43.80 -17.94 0.32
CA LEU A 18 42.54 -17.47 0.90
C LEU A 18 42.73 -16.65 2.19
N ILE A 19 42.38 -15.36 2.17
CA ILE A 19 41.73 -14.57 3.22
C ILE A 19 41.61 -13.12 2.67
N LEU A 20 40.45 -12.49 2.90
CA LEU A 20 40.17 -11.05 2.74
C LEU A 20 39.94 -10.47 1.31
N ILE A 21 38.74 -10.68 0.74
CA ILE A 21 38.08 -9.66 -0.11
C ILE A 21 36.59 -9.63 0.23
N ILE A 22 36.29 -9.33 1.51
CA ILE A 22 35.00 -8.82 1.95
C ILE A 22 35.34 -7.72 2.95
N VAL A 23 34.93 -6.49 2.60
CA VAL A 23 34.83 -5.26 3.43
C VAL A 23 36.10 -4.39 3.54
N ILE A 24 35.85 -3.07 3.41
CA ILE A 24 36.72 -1.87 3.55
C ILE A 24 37.47 -1.43 2.28
N LEU A 25 36.84 -0.54 1.50
CA LEU A 25 37.25 0.87 1.40
C LEU A 25 36.07 1.70 0.83
N LEU A 26 35.57 2.60 1.68
CA LEU A 26 34.56 3.64 1.44
C LEU A 26 35.21 4.86 0.72
N PRO A 27 34.69 6.09 0.87
CA PRO A 27 33.79 6.81 -0.03
C PRO A 27 34.46 8.07 -0.62
N ALA A 28 33.78 8.80 -1.51
CA ALA A 28 33.78 10.27 -1.64
C ALA A 28 33.64 10.74 -3.10
N SER A 29 33.00 11.91 -3.20
CA SER A 29 33.01 12.89 -4.28
C SER A 29 32.38 12.46 -5.61
N PHE A 30 31.15 12.91 -5.86
CA PHE A 30 30.88 13.78 -6.99
C PHE A 30 29.70 14.70 -6.66
N ASN A 31 30.01 15.98 -6.45
CA ASN A 31 29.06 17.08 -6.47
C ASN A 31 29.47 17.99 -7.63
N GLN A 32 28.47 18.54 -8.32
CA GLN A 32 28.51 19.52 -9.42
C GLN A 32 28.83 19.01 -10.84
N ALA A 33 27.82 18.99 -11.72
CA ALA A 33 27.47 20.07 -12.66
C ALA A 33 26.25 19.64 -13.52
N PRO A 34 25.68 20.48 -14.41
CA PRO A 34 24.58 21.39 -14.12
C PRO A 34 23.27 21.04 -14.84
N SER A 35 22.24 21.80 -14.48
CA SER A 35 20.89 21.86 -15.05
C SER A 35 20.78 21.74 -16.57
N LEU A 36 19.94 20.81 -17.04
CA LEU A 36 19.28 20.90 -18.34
C LEU A 36 17.80 21.21 -18.12
N ARG A 37 17.42 22.45 -18.45
CA ARG A 37 16.04 22.87 -18.73
C ARG A 37 15.45 21.93 -19.78
N VAL A 38 14.27 21.38 -19.52
CA VAL A 38 13.36 20.98 -20.59
C VAL A 38 12.31 22.09 -20.70
N SER A 39 12.59 23.03 -21.60
CA SER A 39 11.60 23.91 -22.17
C SER A 39 10.89 23.19 -23.31
N GLY A 40 9.61 23.48 -23.49
CA GLY A 40 8.97 23.42 -24.79
C GLY A 40 8.22 22.13 -25.08
N GLN A 41 6.90 22.23 -24.99
CA GLN A 41 6.00 21.61 -25.96
C GLN A 41 6.59 21.72 -27.37
N GLU A 42 6.54 20.64 -28.14
CA GLU A 42 6.19 20.70 -29.57
C GLU A 42 5.83 19.28 -30.05
N GLY A 43 4.70 19.22 -30.74
CA GLY A 43 3.97 17.99 -31.03
C GLY A 43 4.65 17.05 -32.01
N TYR A 44 4.27 15.78 -31.93
CA TYR A 44 4.44 14.83 -33.01
C TYR A 44 3.08 14.45 -33.57
N SER A 45 2.90 14.87 -34.82
CA SER A 45 1.76 14.61 -35.68
C SER A 45 1.61 13.12 -35.97
N SER A 46 0.40 12.60 -35.75
CA SER A 46 -0.04 11.31 -36.26
C SER A 46 -0.19 11.40 -37.79
N ARG A 47 0.73 10.79 -38.53
CA ARG A 47 0.56 10.57 -39.97
C ARG A 47 -0.53 9.53 -40.21
N GLN A 48 -1.42 9.89 -41.14
CA GLN A 48 -2.55 9.14 -41.67
C GLN A 48 -2.23 7.69 -42.03
N TYR A 49 -3.14 6.79 -41.70
CA TYR A 49 -3.34 5.54 -42.45
C TYR A 49 -4.59 5.67 -43.33
N VAL A 50 -4.39 5.32 -44.59
CA VAL A 50 -5.34 5.35 -45.70
C VAL A 50 -6.18 4.06 -45.65
N GLU A 51 -7.50 4.21 -45.57
CA GLU A 51 -8.44 3.28 -46.19
C GLU A 51 -9.35 4.09 -47.11
N ASP A 52 -9.58 3.57 -48.32
CA ASP A 52 -10.40 4.22 -49.32
C ASP A 52 -11.83 4.47 -48.80
N ASN A 53 -12.18 5.76 -48.87
CA ASN A 53 -13.48 6.41 -48.70
C ASN A 53 -14.10 6.48 -47.28
N VAL A 54 -13.96 7.69 -46.72
CA VAL A 54 -14.53 8.30 -45.51
C VAL A 54 -13.78 8.02 -44.20
N SER A 55 -12.54 8.51 -44.11
CA SER A 55 -11.88 8.75 -42.83
C SER A 55 -12.56 9.94 -42.12
N ILE A 56 -13.45 9.66 -41.17
CA ILE A 56 -14.04 10.68 -40.31
C ILE A 56 -12.94 11.15 -39.34
N PRO A 57 -12.59 12.45 -39.29
CA PRO A 57 -11.71 13.01 -38.27
C PRO A 57 -12.17 12.56 -36.88
N LEU A 58 -11.29 11.93 -36.10
CA LEU A 58 -11.66 11.25 -34.85
C LEU A 58 -12.33 12.23 -33.86
N CYS A 59 -13.50 11.83 -33.36
CA CYS A 59 -14.18 12.41 -32.20
C CYS A 59 -13.56 11.87 -30.92
N GLY A 60 -13.52 12.67 -29.86
CA GLY A 60 -12.94 12.24 -28.59
C GLY A 60 -13.74 12.72 -27.40
N GLY A 61 -14.67 11.90 -26.91
CA GLY A 61 -15.28 12.08 -25.59
C GLY A 61 -14.23 12.17 -24.49
N VAL A 62 -14.54 12.91 -23.43
CA VAL A 62 -13.60 13.21 -22.34
C VAL A 62 -13.36 11.97 -21.48
N ILE A 63 -12.10 11.52 -21.36
CA ILE A 63 -11.34 11.52 -20.09
C ILE A 63 -9.87 11.80 -20.43
N ARG A 64 -9.42 13.04 -20.16
CA ARG A 64 -7.98 13.35 -20.07
C ARG A 64 -7.51 13.14 -18.63
N THR A 65 -6.36 12.48 -18.46
CA THR A 65 -5.73 12.19 -17.17
C THR A 65 -4.76 13.28 -16.68
N ASP A 66 -4.65 14.41 -17.38
CA ASP A 66 -3.74 15.53 -17.07
C ASP A 66 -4.41 16.68 -16.31
N LEU A 67 -5.75 16.67 -16.22
CA LEU A 67 -6.50 17.47 -15.26
C LEU A 67 -6.88 16.53 -14.12
N GLU A 68 -6.45 16.89 -12.90
CA GLU A 68 -7.14 16.42 -11.71
C GLU A 68 -8.64 16.51 -11.98
N VAL A 69 -9.38 15.43 -11.75
CA VAL A 69 -10.83 15.51 -11.63
C VAL A 69 -11.08 16.50 -10.50
N SER A 70 -11.14 17.79 -10.83
CA SER A 70 -11.82 18.73 -9.96
C SER A 70 -13.22 18.16 -9.95
N GLU A 71 -13.62 17.61 -8.81
CA GLU A 71 -15.01 17.33 -8.48
C GLU A 71 -15.81 18.60 -8.77
N LYS A 72 -16.23 18.78 -10.01
CA LYS A 72 -17.26 19.74 -10.35
C LYS A 72 -18.51 18.91 -10.43
N VAL A 73 -19.30 19.06 -9.37
CA VAL A 73 -20.67 18.63 -9.22
C VAL A 73 -21.39 18.85 -10.54
N TYR A 74 -21.62 17.78 -11.31
CA TYR A 74 -22.64 17.75 -12.34
C TYR A 74 -23.92 18.22 -11.65
N GLY A 75 -24.56 19.27 -12.16
CA GLY A 75 -25.77 19.82 -11.53
C GLY A 75 -26.73 18.66 -11.28
N ALA A 76 -27.07 18.41 -10.02
CA ALA A 76 -27.96 17.31 -9.69
C ALA A 76 -29.23 17.46 -10.56
N PRO A 77 -29.65 16.42 -11.30
CA PRO A 77 -30.87 16.51 -12.10
C PRO A 77 -32.01 16.97 -11.20
N ALA A 78 -32.91 17.80 -11.74
CA ALA A 78 -34.09 18.23 -10.99
C ALA A 78 -34.80 16.98 -10.41
N SER A 79 -35.17 17.02 -9.12
CA SER A 79 -35.73 15.83 -8.47
C SER A 79 -36.98 15.36 -9.23
N GLY A 80 -36.93 14.16 -9.80
CA GLY A 80 -38.02 13.60 -10.61
C GLY A 80 -37.89 13.78 -12.13
N ALA A 81 -36.71 14.12 -12.65
CA ALA A 81 -36.46 14.22 -14.10
C ALA A 81 -36.62 12.85 -14.82
N VAL A 82 -37.84 12.55 -15.26
CA VAL A 82 -38.10 11.69 -16.42
C VAL A 82 -38.17 12.64 -17.61
N GLY A 83 -37.42 12.35 -18.68
CA GLY A 83 -37.15 13.29 -19.79
C GLY A 83 -38.28 14.27 -20.16
N GLY A 84 -37.91 15.51 -20.42
CA GLY A 84 -38.85 16.60 -20.76
C GLY A 84 -38.21 17.94 -21.10
N GLY A 85 -36.88 17.98 -21.25
CA GLY A 85 -36.14 19.18 -21.64
C GLY A 85 -36.07 19.39 -23.16
N ASP A 86 -35.34 20.42 -23.57
CA ASP A 86 -35.06 20.73 -24.97
C ASP A 86 -33.61 21.20 -25.17
N ILE A 87 -33.00 20.92 -26.34
CA ILE A 87 -31.67 21.44 -26.67
C ILE A 87 -31.82 22.71 -27.53
N THR A 88 -31.07 23.75 -27.19
CA THR A 88 -30.98 24.98 -27.99
C THR A 88 -29.52 25.28 -28.33
N LEU A 89 -29.25 25.88 -29.48
CA LEU A 89 -27.89 26.26 -29.89
C LEU A 89 -27.62 27.74 -29.67
N ILE A 90 -26.43 28.06 -29.16
CA ILE A 90 -25.85 29.40 -29.22
C ILE A 90 -24.44 29.34 -29.80
N TYR A 91 -23.95 30.48 -30.28
CA TYR A 91 -22.66 30.56 -30.97
C TYR A 91 -21.68 31.40 -30.15
N HIS A 92 -20.55 30.79 -29.78
CA HIS A 92 -19.43 31.53 -29.19
C HIS A 92 -18.91 32.59 -30.18
N THR A 93 -18.25 33.63 -29.68
CA THR A 93 -17.70 34.72 -30.51
C THR A 93 -16.67 34.21 -31.53
N SER A 94 -16.00 33.09 -31.25
CA SER A 94 -15.06 32.45 -32.17
C SER A 94 -15.72 31.69 -33.33
N PHE A 95 -17.03 31.37 -33.26
CA PHE A 95 -17.73 30.65 -34.31
C PHE A 95 -18.18 31.62 -35.43
N PRO A 96 -17.67 31.49 -36.67
CA PRO A 96 -17.89 32.51 -37.69
C PRO A 96 -19.36 32.60 -38.12
N VAL A 97 -19.83 33.83 -38.38
CA VAL A 97 -21.24 34.13 -38.66
C VAL A 97 -21.74 33.44 -39.93
N ASP A 98 -20.90 33.35 -40.97
CA ASP A 98 -21.25 32.81 -42.29
C ASP A 98 -21.68 31.33 -42.25
N TYR A 99 -21.25 30.57 -41.24
CA TYR A 99 -21.57 29.15 -41.10
C TYR A 99 -22.77 28.87 -40.20
N ARG A 100 -23.26 29.86 -39.43
CA ARG A 100 -24.30 29.65 -38.41
C ARG A 100 -25.62 29.17 -39.00
N SER A 101 -26.02 29.71 -40.17
CA SER A 101 -27.25 29.29 -40.84
C SER A 101 -27.17 27.83 -41.31
N TYR A 102 -26.01 27.39 -41.78
CA TYR A 102 -25.78 25.99 -42.15
C TYR A 102 -25.96 25.07 -40.95
N VAL A 103 -25.30 25.39 -39.82
CA VAL A 103 -25.36 24.56 -38.62
C VAL A 103 -26.75 24.54 -38.00
N GLN A 104 -27.46 25.67 -37.98
CA GLN A 104 -28.85 25.72 -37.54
C GLN A 104 -29.74 24.81 -38.39
N THR A 105 -29.60 24.88 -39.72
CA THR A 105 -30.36 24.02 -40.64
C THR A 105 -30.10 22.54 -40.39
N LEU A 106 -28.84 22.18 -40.12
CA LEU A 106 -28.49 20.80 -39.78
C LEU A 106 -29.12 20.38 -38.44
N PHE A 107 -29.01 21.22 -37.41
CA PHE A 107 -29.63 20.99 -36.10
C PHE A 107 -31.13 20.74 -36.21
N ASP A 108 -31.85 21.58 -36.96
CA ASP A 108 -33.30 21.47 -37.15
C ASP A 108 -33.72 20.14 -37.81
N ILE A 109 -32.80 19.48 -38.53
CA ILE A 109 -33.02 18.18 -39.19
C ILE A 109 -32.61 17.01 -38.28
N VAL A 110 -31.44 17.08 -37.62
CA VAL A 110 -30.91 15.96 -36.85
C VAL A 110 -31.51 15.85 -35.46
N TYR A 111 -31.83 16.98 -34.82
CA TYR A 111 -32.32 16.99 -33.44
C TYR A 111 -33.66 16.25 -33.27
N PRO A 112 -34.68 16.44 -34.15
CA PRO A 112 -35.91 15.65 -34.07
C PRO A 112 -35.66 14.15 -34.22
N GLU A 113 -34.74 13.73 -35.10
CA GLU A 113 -34.38 12.32 -35.27
C GLU A 113 -33.69 11.76 -34.03
N ILE A 114 -32.73 12.48 -33.44
CA ILE A 114 -32.06 12.09 -32.18
C ILE A 114 -33.11 11.89 -31.08
N LYS A 115 -34.08 12.80 -30.98
CA LYS A 115 -35.19 12.73 -30.01
C LYS A 115 -36.10 11.51 -30.22
N THR A 116 -36.27 11.02 -31.46
CA THR A 116 -36.99 9.76 -31.69
C THR A 116 -36.24 8.54 -31.13
N ILE A 117 -34.90 8.59 -31.09
CA ILE A 117 -34.02 7.51 -30.66
C ILE A 117 -33.82 7.53 -29.14
N TYR A 118 -33.61 8.70 -28.54
CA TYR A 118 -33.30 8.86 -27.11
C TYR A 118 -34.45 9.34 -26.23
N GLY A 119 -35.53 9.84 -26.83
CA GLY A 119 -36.55 10.59 -26.12
C GLY A 119 -36.12 12.03 -25.84
N ASP A 120 -36.80 12.67 -24.90
CA ASP A 120 -36.43 14.01 -24.44
C ASP A 120 -35.15 13.98 -23.59
N PRO A 121 -34.27 15.00 -23.68
CA PRO A 121 -33.15 15.14 -22.76
C PRO A 121 -33.65 15.33 -21.33
N SER A 122 -32.77 15.04 -20.37
CA SER A 122 -33.05 15.15 -18.93
C SER A 122 -33.42 16.57 -18.50
N ASN A 123 -32.80 17.59 -19.10
CA ASN A 123 -33.02 19.00 -18.80
C ASN A 123 -33.03 19.83 -20.09
N THR A 124 -33.60 21.04 -20.02
CA THR A 124 -33.43 22.02 -21.10
C THR A 124 -32.02 22.59 -21.05
N ILE A 125 -31.25 22.38 -22.13
CA ILE A 125 -29.85 22.77 -22.21
C ILE A 125 -29.61 23.71 -23.40
N THR A 126 -28.74 24.68 -23.18
CA THR A 126 -28.22 25.53 -24.24
C THR A 126 -26.79 25.12 -24.53
N VAL A 127 -26.57 24.58 -25.73
CA VAL A 127 -25.27 24.13 -26.21
C VAL A 127 -24.57 25.27 -26.95
N THR A 128 -23.37 25.61 -26.50
CA THR A 128 -22.51 26.61 -27.13
C THR A 128 -21.63 25.97 -28.19
N LEU A 129 -21.70 26.46 -29.43
CA LEU A 129 -20.78 26.04 -30.48
C LEU A 129 -19.56 26.95 -30.52
N LYS A 130 -18.38 26.35 -30.37
CA LYS A 130 -17.08 27.02 -30.42
C LYS A 130 -16.26 26.47 -31.58
N TYR A 131 -15.75 27.36 -32.42
CA TYR A 131 -14.72 27.00 -33.39
C TYR A 131 -13.34 27.25 -32.79
N ASP A 132 -12.48 26.23 -32.82
CA ASP A 132 -11.12 26.29 -32.27
C ASP A 132 -10.18 25.37 -33.06
N ARG A 133 -9.41 25.96 -33.98
CA ARG A 133 -8.51 25.24 -34.90
C ARG A 133 -7.36 24.55 -34.17
N ASP A 134 -6.98 25.01 -32.99
CA ASP A 134 -5.83 24.45 -32.25
C ASP A 134 -6.09 23.02 -31.76
N TRP A 135 -7.35 22.60 -31.76
CA TRP A 135 -7.77 21.26 -31.39
C TRP A 135 -7.75 20.28 -32.57
N TYR A 136 -7.37 20.71 -33.77
CA TYR A 136 -7.32 19.83 -34.94
C TYR A 136 -6.46 18.57 -34.68
N PRO A 137 -6.94 17.36 -35.02
CA PRO A 137 -8.17 17.02 -35.74
C PRO A 137 -9.42 16.70 -34.88
N TRP A 138 -9.40 17.00 -33.58
CA TRP A 138 -10.39 16.55 -32.61
C TRP A 138 -11.64 17.44 -32.55
N ASN A 139 -12.78 16.82 -32.26
CA ASN A 139 -14.06 17.46 -31.96
C ASN A 139 -14.63 16.78 -30.71
N PHE A 140 -15.25 17.55 -29.81
CA PHE A 140 -15.73 17.04 -28.53
C PHE A 140 -16.79 17.96 -27.89
N TYR A 141 -17.77 17.34 -27.23
CA TYR A 141 -18.66 17.99 -26.27
C TYR A 141 -17.97 18.11 -24.89
N ILE A 142 -18.09 19.28 -24.27
CA ILE A 142 -17.63 19.56 -22.90
C ILE A 142 -18.88 19.69 -22.02
N PRO A 143 -19.19 18.68 -21.18
CA PRO A 143 -20.36 18.72 -20.29
C PRO A 143 -20.28 19.88 -19.28
N ALA A 144 -19.07 20.21 -18.80
CA ALA A 144 -18.89 21.21 -17.73
C ALA A 144 -19.41 22.63 -18.06
N ASN A 145 -19.59 22.94 -19.34
CA ASN A 145 -20.09 24.23 -19.81
C ASN A 145 -20.95 24.12 -21.08
N ASN A 146 -21.52 22.93 -21.33
CA ASN A 146 -22.37 22.63 -22.48
C ASN A 146 -21.80 23.15 -23.81
N THR A 147 -20.51 22.93 -24.07
CA THR A 147 -19.84 23.49 -25.25
C THR A 147 -19.40 22.38 -26.19
N ILE A 148 -19.83 22.43 -27.45
CA ILE A 148 -19.23 21.63 -28.52
C ILE A 148 -18.08 22.43 -29.13
N VAL A 149 -16.88 21.89 -29.07
CA VAL A 149 -15.68 22.45 -29.71
C VAL A 149 -15.42 21.73 -31.02
N LEU A 150 -15.42 22.49 -32.11
CA LEU A 150 -15.20 22.01 -33.46
C LEU A 150 -13.88 22.56 -34.00
N SER A 151 -12.99 21.67 -34.45
CA SER A 151 -11.68 22.05 -34.98
C SER A 151 -11.70 22.35 -36.48
N GLN A 152 -12.80 22.03 -37.16
CA GLN A 152 -13.02 22.29 -38.57
C GLN A 152 -14.38 22.95 -38.79
N LEU A 153 -14.49 23.76 -39.85
CA LEU A 153 -15.75 24.34 -40.30
C LEU A 153 -16.34 23.50 -41.44
N PRO A 154 -17.68 23.50 -41.62
CA PRO A 154 -18.31 22.82 -42.73
C PRO A 154 -17.94 23.50 -44.06
N SER A 155 -18.19 22.83 -45.18
CA SER A 155 -18.06 23.47 -46.49
C SER A 155 -19.00 24.68 -46.62
N PRO A 156 -18.51 25.87 -47.02
CA PRO A 156 -19.35 27.07 -47.14
C PRO A 156 -20.33 27.06 -48.33
N SER A 157 -20.20 26.09 -49.26
CA SER A 157 -20.93 26.10 -50.56
C SER A 157 -21.79 24.86 -50.83
N GLY A 158 -22.07 24.01 -49.84
CA GLY A 158 -22.89 22.81 -50.05
C GLY A 158 -23.01 21.92 -48.82
N THR A 159 -23.57 20.72 -48.98
CA THR A 159 -23.58 19.71 -47.92
C THR A 159 -22.15 19.26 -47.60
N SER A 160 -21.88 19.02 -46.32
CA SER A 160 -20.58 18.58 -45.82
C SER A 160 -20.77 17.28 -45.03
N PRO A 161 -21.02 16.14 -45.70
CA PRO A 161 -21.59 14.97 -45.05
C PRO A 161 -20.78 14.41 -43.88
N THR A 162 -19.43 14.43 -43.96
CA THR A 162 -18.55 14.01 -42.86
C THR A 162 -18.62 14.97 -41.67
N TRP A 163 -18.69 16.28 -41.94
CA TRP A 163 -18.83 17.29 -40.89
C TRP A 163 -20.20 17.21 -40.22
N ASP A 164 -21.26 16.98 -41.02
CA ASP A 164 -22.62 16.80 -40.52
C ASP A 164 -22.68 15.64 -39.54
N ALA A 165 -21.93 14.57 -39.80
CA ALA A 165 -21.89 13.41 -38.95
C ALA A 165 -21.14 13.66 -37.63
N ILE A 166 -20.01 14.37 -37.69
CA ILE A 166 -19.27 14.82 -36.49
C ILE A 166 -20.16 15.69 -35.62
N PHE A 167 -20.82 16.69 -36.20
CA PHE A 167 -21.71 17.58 -35.45
C PHE A 167 -22.85 16.79 -34.80
N THR A 168 -23.45 15.85 -35.53
CA THR A 168 -24.52 14.99 -35.02
C THR A 168 -24.04 14.14 -33.84
N HIS A 169 -22.84 13.56 -33.93
CA HIS A 169 -22.21 12.78 -32.86
C HIS A 169 -22.01 13.61 -31.59
N GLU A 170 -21.37 14.77 -31.72
CA GLU A 170 -21.11 15.64 -30.56
C GLU A 170 -22.39 16.21 -29.94
N LEU A 171 -23.43 16.41 -30.75
CA LEU A 171 -24.74 16.84 -30.25
C LEU A 171 -25.42 15.75 -29.42
N ILE A 172 -25.23 14.48 -29.77
CA ILE A 172 -25.81 13.35 -29.02
C ILE A 172 -25.18 13.24 -27.63
N HIS A 173 -23.89 13.54 -27.47
CA HIS A 173 -23.25 13.57 -26.14
C HIS A 173 -23.94 14.52 -25.17
N ALA A 174 -24.58 15.58 -25.65
CA ALA A 174 -25.36 16.49 -24.82
C ALA A 174 -26.62 15.84 -24.18
N PHE A 175 -27.10 14.71 -24.71
CA PHE A 175 -28.13 13.92 -24.05
C PHE A 175 -27.58 13.22 -22.80
N HIS A 176 -26.27 12.95 -22.72
CA HIS A 176 -25.68 12.34 -21.53
C HIS A 176 -25.38 13.35 -20.41
N ASP A 177 -25.64 14.65 -20.59
CA ASP A 177 -25.18 15.74 -19.70
C ASP A 177 -25.49 15.57 -18.18
N ALA A 178 -26.59 14.89 -17.84
CA ALA A 178 -26.99 14.64 -16.46
C ALA A 178 -26.52 13.29 -15.87
N ILE A 179 -25.87 12.44 -16.67
CA ILE A 179 -25.39 11.11 -16.28
C ILE A 179 -23.91 10.97 -16.62
N VAL A 180 -23.13 10.48 -15.66
CA VAL A 180 -21.70 10.23 -15.85
C VAL A 180 -21.52 8.74 -16.10
N LEU A 181 -21.30 8.37 -17.35
CA LEU A 181 -20.96 7.01 -17.74
C LEU A 181 -19.45 6.83 -17.54
N THR A 182 -19.01 6.04 -16.56
CA THR A 182 -17.59 5.98 -16.18
C THR A 182 -16.71 5.16 -17.13
N GLU A 183 -17.30 4.62 -18.19
CA GLU A 183 -16.65 3.72 -19.15
C GLU A 183 -16.87 4.21 -20.59
N THR A 184 -15.80 4.40 -21.37
CA THR A 184 -15.91 4.99 -22.71
C THR A 184 -16.71 4.11 -23.69
N TRP A 185 -16.82 2.79 -23.44
CA TRP A 185 -17.58 1.90 -24.32
C TRP A 185 -19.09 2.12 -24.24
N ALA A 186 -19.62 2.49 -23.08
CA ALA A 186 -21.05 2.69 -22.87
C ALA A 186 -21.47 4.01 -23.53
N GLU A 187 -20.79 5.10 -23.18
CA GLU A 187 -21.06 6.44 -23.71
C GLU A 187 -20.85 6.51 -25.23
N GLU A 188 -19.64 6.23 -25.70
CA GLU A 188 -19.34 6.31 -27.14
C GLU A 188 -20.08 5.24 -27.94
N GLY A 189 -20.30 4.04 -27.37
CA GLY A 189 -21.07 3.00 -28.05
C GLY A 189 -22.51 3.42 -28.32
N MET A 190 -23.17 4.03 -27.32
CA MET A 190 -24.51 4.60 -27.47
C MET A 190 -24.50 5.75 -28.49
N THR A 191 -23.57 6.69 -28.36
CA THR A 191 -23.46 7.86 -29.25
C THR A 191 -23.23 7.46 -30.71
N GLU A 192 -22.28 6.55 -30.97
CA GLU A 192 -21.96 6.03 -32.31
C GLU A 192 -23.17 5.31 -32.94
N ALA A 193 -23.84 4.44 -32.18
CA ALA A 193 -25.00 3.70 -32.67
C ALA A 193 -26.16 4.64 -33.02
N ALA A 194 -26.43 5.63 -32.17
CA ALA A 194 -27.46 6.62 -32.44
C ALA A 194 -27.12 7.50 -33.65
N THR A 195 -25.87 7.93 -33.80
CA THR A 195 -25.42 8.71 -34.97
C THR A 195 -25.64 7.93 -36.27
N GLN A 196 -25.34 6.63 -36.27
CA GLN A 196 -25.61 5.74 -37.41
C GLN A 196 -27.09 5.66 -37.73
N ILE A 197 -27.94 5.49 -36.72
CA ILE A 197 -29.38 5.40 -36.89
C ILE A 197 -29.95 6.73 -37.45
N VAL A 198 -29.49 7.88 -36.96
CA VAL A 198 -29.88 9.20 -37.50
C VAL A 198 -29.50 9.32 -38.98
N ALA A 199 -28.24 9.00 -39.32
CA ALA A 199 -27.75 9.04 -40.69
C ALA A 199 -28.57 8.13 -41.62
N MET A 200 -28.86 6.90 -41.19
CA MET A 200 -29.71 5.96 -41.92
C MET A 200 -31.13 6.51 -42.13
N ASN A 201 -31.76 7.03 -41.07
CA ASN A 201 -33.14 7.53 -41.14
C ASN A 201 -33.26 8.71 -42.10
N LEU A 202 -32.34 9.67 -42.02
CA LEU A 202 -32.34 10.85 -42.89
C LEU A 202 -32.10 10.49 -44.35
N LYS A 203 -31.17 9.56 -44.60
CA LYS A 203 -30.91 9.02 -45.94
C LYS A 203 -32.13 8.30 -46.51
N ASN A 204 -32.78 7.45 -45.73
CA ASN A 204 -33.99 6.72 -46.13
C ASN A 204 -35.18 7.65 -46.39
N LYS A 205 -35.29 8.76 -45.64
CA LYS A 205 -36.32 9.80 -45.84
C LYS A 205 -36.00 10.73 -47.02
N GLY A 206 -34.81 10.65 -47.62
CA GLY A 206 -34.37 11.56 -48.69
C GLY A 206 -34.15 13.00 -48.23
N VAL A 207 -33.93 13.23 -46.92
CA VAL A 207 -33.81 14.57 -46.33
C VAL A 207 -32.38 15.09 -46.40
N ARG A 208 -31.42 14.26 -45.99
CA ARG A 208 -29.99 14.63 -45.92
C ARG A 208 -29.14 13.37 -45.94
N ASP A 209 -28.07 13.35 -46.74
CA ASP A 209 -27.05 12.31 -46.66
C ASP A 209 -25.95 12.77 -45.69
N ILE A 210 -25.96 12.20 -44.50
CA ILE A 210 -24.92 12.39 -43.48
C ILE A 210 -24.02 11.17 -43.61
N VAL A 211 -22.92 11.31 -44.37
CA VAL A 211 -22.02 10.20 -44.64
C VAL A 211 -21.26 9.86 -43.37
N TYR A 212 -21.73 8.80 -42.72
CA TYR A 212 -21.13 8.20 -41.55
C TYR A 212 -20.80 6.73 -41.82
N ARG A 213 -20.24 6.05 -40.82
CA ARG A 213 -19.94 4.61 -40.91
C ARG A 213 -21.21 3.84 -41.23
N ASP A 214 -21.16 2.97 -42.24
CA ASP A 214 -22.28 2.12 -42.58
C ASP A 214 -22.48 1.05 -41.48
N PRO A 215 -23.65 0.99 -40.82
CA PRO A 215 -23.92 0.01 -39.77
C PRO A 215 -23.81 -1.43 -40.27
N ILE A 216 -24.03 -1.69 -41.55
CA ILE A 216 -23.82 -3.01 -42.17
C ILE A 216 -22.35 -3.42 -42.05
N VAL A 217 -21.45 -2.47 -42.30
CA VAL A 217 -20.01 -2.69 -42.20
C VAL A 217 -19.61 -2.91 -40.74
N ASN A 218 -20.18 -2.15 -39.80
CA ASN A 218 -19.90 -2.33 -38.37
C ASN A 218 -20.42 -3.67 -37.83
N LEU A 219 -21.62 -4.11 -38.21
CA LEU A 219 -22.17 -5.41 -37.81
C LEU A 219 -21.38 -6.57 -38.41
N LYS A 220 -20.93 -6.44 -39.67
CA LYS A 220 -20.04 -7.40 -40.32
C LYS A 220 -18.71 -7.55 -39.55
N TYR A 221 -18.12 -6.44 -39.12
CA TYR A 221 -16.85 -6.47 -38.40
C TYR A 221 -16.99 -6.74 -36.91
N TYR A 222 -18.15 -6.51 -36.31
CA TYR A 222 -18.44 -6.84 -34.92
C TYR A 222 -18.08 -8.28 -34.62
N ASP A 223 -18.58 -9.22 -35.42
CA ASP A 223 -18.25 -10.63 -35.29
C ASP A 223 -16.75 -10.88 -35.53
N VAL A 224 -16.20 -10.31 -36.61
CA VAL A 224 -14.78 -10.49 -36.98
C VAL A 224 -13.84 -10.11 -35.84
N TRP A 225 -14.07 -8.95 -35.22
CA TRP A 225 -13.22 -8.47 -34.13
C TRP A 225 -13.60 -9.08 -32.79
N SER A 226 -14.90 -9.35 -32.54
CA SER A 226 -15.32 -10.04 -31.33
C SER A 226 -14.66 -11.42 -31.21
N TYR A 227 -14.48 -12.12 -32.34
CA TYR A 227 -13.85 -13.44 -32.38
C TYR A 227 -12.35 -13.48 -32.19
N MET A 228 -11.65 -12.36 -32.36
CA MET A 228 -10.26 -12.23 -31.92
C MET A 228 -10.14 -12.38 -30.40
N GLY A 229 -11.22 -12.13 -29.68
CA GLY A 229 -11.38 -12.38 -28.26
C GLY A 229 -10.84 -11.28 -27.35
N SER A 230 -11.25 -11.33 -26.08
CA SER A 230 -10.94 -10.32 -25.06
C SER A 230 -9.44 -10.17 -24.77
N ARG A 231 -8.61 -11.17 -25.08
CA ARG A 231 -7.15 -11.05 -24.93
C ARG A 231 -6.54 -10.03 -25.89
N VAL A 232 -7.08 -9.95 -27.11
CA VAL A 232 -6.56 -9.04 -28.14
C VAL A 232 -7.32 -7.73 -28.09
N VAL A 233 -8.65 -7.76 -28.08
CA VAL A 233 -9.48 -6.55 -28.19
C VAL A 233 -9.76 -5.89 -26.84
N GLY A 234 -9.87 -6.66 -25.75
CA GLY A 234 -10.14 -6.16 -24.40
C GLY A 234 -8.93 -5.53 -23.70
N GLY A 235 -9.04 -5.17 -22.42
CA GLY A 235 -7.96 -4.52 -21.66
C GLY A 235 -8.39 -3.21 -21.01
N THR A 236 -7.72 -2.10 -21.30
CA THR A 236 -8.13 -0.79 -20.77
C THR A 236 -9.51 -0.38 -21.33
N PRO A 237 -10.42 0.15 -20.50
CA PRO A 237 -11.66 0.73 -21.00
C PRO A 237 -11.39 2.02 -21.79
N ASN A 238 -10.30 2.74 -21.51
CA ASN A 238 -9.98 3.99 -22.21
C ASN A 238 -9.50 3.72 -23.65
N PHE A 239 -10.33 4.07 -24.63
CA PHE A 239 -10.06 3.87 -26.05
C PHE A 239 -8.81 4.58 -26.56
N PHE A 240 -8.42 5.71 -25.99
CA PHE A 240 -7.23 6.46 -26.41
C PHE A 240 -5.93 5.75 -26.05
N LEU A 241 -5.98 4.84 -25.09
CA LEU A 241 -4.84 4.01 -24.69
C LEU A 241 -4.73 2.74 -25.52
N LYS A 242 -5.67 2.50 -26.46
CA LYS A 242 -5.61 1.42 -27.44
C LYS A 242 -4.73 1.81 -28.62
N PHE A 243 -3.98 0.85 -29.16
CA PHE A 243 -3.14 1.13 -30.32
C PHE A 243 -4.01 1.36 -31.58
N ASN A 244 -5.20 0.74 -31.61
CA ASN A 244 -6.23 0.97 -32.61
C ASN A 244 -7.60 1.17 -31.92
N PRO A 245 -7.96 2.43 -31.60
CA PRO A 245 -9.23 2.77 -30.97
C PRO A 245 -10.44 2.40 -31.84
N ASP A 246 -10.29 2.42 -33.17
CA ASP A 246 -11.37 2.24 -34.14
C ASP A 246 -12.13 0.91 -33.96
N ILE A 247 -11.39 -0.15 -33.62
CA ILE A 247 -11.96 -1.48 -33.36
C ILE A 247 -12.92 -1.41 -32.17
N SER A 248 -12.55 -0.70 -31.11
CA SER A 248 -13.36 -0.62 -29.89
C SER A 248 -14.63 0.20 -30.12
N TYR A 249 -14.53 1.33 -30.83
CA TYR A 249 -15.68 2.15 -31.26
C TYR A 249 -16.69 1.35 -32.08
N ARG A 250 -16.22 0.57 -33.05
CA ARG A 250 -17.13 -0.16 -33.93
C ARG A 250 -17.79 -1.34 -33.24
N ILE A 251 -17.08 -2.03 -32.35
CA ILE A 251 -17.69 -3.10 -31.54
C ILE A 251 -18.72 -2.51 -30.59
N SER A 252 -18.41 -1.42 -29.87
CA SER A 252 -19.36 -0.81 -28.93
C SER A 252 -20.61 -0.33 -29.66
N SER A 253 -20.43 0.36 -30.78
CA SER A 253 -21.53 0.80 -31.63
C SER A 253 -22.40 -0.37 -32.13
N ALA A 254 -21.77 -1.41 -32.68
CA ALA A 254 -22.50 -2.59 -33.15
C ALA A 254 -23.23 -3.32 -32.02
N MET A 255 -22.68 -3.33 -30.80
CA MET A 255 -23.36 -3.91 -29.65
C MET A 255 -24.66 -3.18 -29.36
N PHE A 256 -24.64 -1.85 -29.24
CA PHE A 256 -25.86 -1.07 -29.01
C PHE A 256 -26.83 -1.15 -30.18
N PHE A 257 -26.32 -1.26 -31.41
CA PHE A 257 -27.15 -1.51 -32.57
C PHE A 257 -27.91 -2.85 -32.43
N ILE A 258 -27.21 -3.94 -32.09
CA ILE A 258 -27.80 -5.27 -31.86
C ILE A 258 -28.82 -5.23 -30.74
N LEU A 259 -28.47 -4.65 -29.58
CA LEU A 259 -29.39 -4.48 -28.45
C LEU A 259 -30.66 -3.76 -28.89
N THR A 260 -30.48 -2.70 -29.68
CA THR A 260 -31.58 -1.85 -30.10
C THR A 260 -32.56 -2.57 -31.01
N CYS A 261 -32.05 -3.33 -31.98
CA CYS A 261 -32.89 -4.09 -32.91
C CYS A 261 -33.49 -5.35 -32.30
N GLU A 262 -32.77 -6.06 -31.42
CA GLU A 262 -33.26 -7.32 -30.83
C GLU A 262 -34.20 -7.11 -29.64
N LEU A 263 -34.07 -5.98 -28.95
CA LEU A 263 -34.85 -5.64 -27.75
C LEU A 263 -35.90 -4.55 -28.03
N SER A 264 -36.09 -4.15 -29.29
CA SER A 264 -37.15 -3.22 -29.66
C SER A 264 -38.52 -3.78 -29.28
N THR A 265 -39.38 -2.90 -28.79
CA THR A 265 -40.77 -3.22 -28.42
C THR A 265 -41.81 -2.50 -29.26
N SER A 266 -41.36 -1.56 -30.10
CA SER A 266 -42.24 -0.73 -30.91
C SER A 266 -42.26 -1.20 -32.36
N THR A 267 -43.47 -1.33 -32.91
CA THR A 267 -43.68 -1.65 -34.33
C THR A 267 -43.48 -0.43 -35.24
N SER A 268 -43.45 0.79 -34.67
CA SER A 268 -43.28 2.05 -35.42
C SER A 268 -41.91 2.69 -35.23
N ASN A 269 -41.19 2.33 -34.17
CA ASN A 269 -39.82 2.77 -33.89
C ASN A 269 -38.95 1.55 -33.57
N PRO A 270 -38.23 0.98 -34.56
CA PRO A 270 -37.38 -0.18 -34.34
C PRO A 270 -36.16 0.11 -33.46
N TYR A 271 -36.03 1.33 -32.93
CA TYR A 271 -34.91 1.78 -32.12
C TYR A 271 -35.30 2.23 -30.70
N ASP A 272 -36.51 1.90 -30.23
CA ASP A 272 -37.06 2.35 -28.95
C ASP A 272 -36.28 1.85 -27.71
N PHE A 273 -35.38 0.88 -27.85
CA PHE A 273 -34.54 0.42 -26.75
C PHE A 273 -33.62 1.52 -26.20
N LEU A 274 -32.93 2.29 -27.05
CA LEU A 274 -32.05 3.38 -26.58
C LEU A 274 -32.85 4.44 -25.82
N LYS A 275 -34.06 4.75 -26.28
CA LYS A 275 -34.98 5.65 -25.59
C LYS A 275 -35.31 5.14 -24.19
N ARG A 276 -35.70 3.87 -24.07
CA ARG A 276 -36.06 3.27 -22.78
C ARG A 276 -34.83 3.14 -21.87
N LEU A 277 -33.66 2.83 -22.42
CA LEU A 277 -32.40 2.78 -21.67
C LEU A 277 -32.04 4.16 -21.13
N ASN A 278 -32.05 5.17 -21.98
CA ASN A 278 -31.75 6.56 -21.60
C ASN A 278 -32.71 7.08 -20.51
N GLN A 279 -34.01 6.78 -20.64
CA GLN A 279 -34.99 7.10 -19.60
C GLN A 279 -34.72 6.39 -18.27
N ALA A 280 -34.32 5.11 -18.29
CA ALA A 280 -33.97 4.38 -17.09
C ALA A 280 -32.74 4.98 -16.40
N LEU A 281 -31.69 5.31 -17.17
CA LEU A 281 -30.47 5.97 -16.65
C LEU A 281 -30.80 7.31 -15.98
N TYR A 282 -31.63 8.15 -16.61
CA TYR A 282 -32.06 9.41 -15.98
C TYR A 282 -32.88 9.21 -14.71
N SER A 283 -33.77 8.21 -14.68
CA SER A 283 -34.62 7.96 -13.50
C SER A 283 -33.80 7.61 -12.25
N GLU A 284 -32.63 6.99 -12.44
CA GLU A 284 -31.71 6.63 -11.37
C GLU A 284 -30.69 7.73 -11.02
N ALA A 285 -30.42 8.65 -11.95
CA ALA A 285 -29.39 9.68 -11.82
C ALA A 285 -29.51 10.60 -10.57
N PRO A 286 -30.71 11.01 -10.09
CA PRO A 286 -30.83 11.85 -8.90
C PRO A 286 -30.24 11.25 -7.62
N ALA A 287 -30.19 9.93 -7.50
CA ALA A 287 -29.60 9.26 -6.34
C ALA A 287 -28.07 9.20 -6.42
N ASN A 288 -27.54 8.99 -7.63
CA ASN A 288 -26.12 9.02 -7.95
C ASN A 288 -25.94 9.17 -9.46
N PRO A 289 -25.36 10.29 -9.96
CA PRO A 289 -25.19 10.52 -11.39
C PRO A 289 -24.10 9.64 -12.02
N TYR A 290 -23.23 9.01 -11.23
CA TYR A 290 -22.16 8.15 -11.72
C TYR A 290 -22.63 6.70 -11.92
N PHE A 291 -22.59 6.24 -13.17
CA PHE A 291 -22.91 4.86 -13.56
C PHE A 291 -21.61 4.11 -13.86
N ASP A 292 -21.27 3.20 -12.95
CA ASP A 292 -20.27 2.18 -13.22
C ASP A 292 -20.79 1.11 -14.18
N ASP A 293 -19.89 0.26 -14.67
CA ASP A 293 -20.18 -0.83 -15.58
C ASP A 293 -21.31 -1.76 -15.08
N LEU A 294 -21.38 -2.00 -13.77
CA LEU A 294 -22.41 -2.85 -13.16
C LEU A 294 -23.79 -2.18 -13.20
N ARG A 295 -23.89 -0.93 -12.72
CA ARG A 295 -25.15 -0.17 -12.74
C ARG A 295 -25.68 0.00 -14.16
N PHE A 296 -24.80 0.27 -15.11
CA PHE A 296 -25.17 0.41 -16.51
C PHE A 296 -25.73 -0.91 -17.09
N LYS A 297 -25.09 -2.06 -16.80
CA LYS A 297 -25.59 -3.39 -17.20
C LYS A 297 -26.91 -3.74 -16.52
N LEU A 298 -27.14 -3.33 -15.27
CA LEU A 298 -28.41 -3.52 -14.58
C LEU A 298 -29.54 -2.69 -15.23
N ALA A 299 -29.27 -1.46 -15.67
CA ALA A 299 -30.23 -0.68 -16.44
C ALA A 299 -30.59 -1.38 -17.76
N ILE A 300 -29.60 -1.94 -18.47
CA ILE A 300 -29.84 -2.79 -19.66
C ILE A 300 -30.73 -3.98 -19.31
N ARG A 301 -30.47 -4.68 -18.19
CA ARG A 301 -31.29 -5.81 -17.75
C ARG A 301 -32.74 -5.43 -17.51
N GLN A 302 -32.95 -4.33 -16.78
CA GLN A 302 -34.27 -3.80 -16.47
C GLN A 302 -35.04 -3.46 -17.75
N VAL A 303 -34.39 -2.77 -18.67
CA VAL A 303 -34.99 -2.32 -19.94
C VAL A 303 -35.21 -3.49 -20.91
N ALA A 304 -34.32 -4.47 -20.92
CA ALA A 304 -34.49 -5.68 -21.72
C ALA A 304 -35.70 -6.52 -21.29
N ALA A 305 -36.12 -6.41 -20.02
CA ALA A 305 -37.28 -7.10 -19.45
C ALA A 305 -37.25 -8.62 -19.68
N GLY A 306 -36.06 -9.23 -19.48
CA GLY A 306 -35.85 -10.67 -19.63
C GLY A 306 -35.75 -11.18 -21.07
N ARG A 307 -35.85 -10.31 -22.08
CA ARG A 307 -35.60 -10.70 -23.48
C ARG A 307 -34.13 -11.06 -23.67
N LEU A 308 -33.90 -12.07 -24.52
CA LEU A 308 -32.58 -12.58 -24.82
C LEU A 308 -31.97 -11.86 -26.02
N VAL A 309 -30.65 -11.72 -25.98
CA VAL A 309 -29.79 -11.26 -27.08
C VAL A 309 -28.80 -12.38 -27.35
N GLU A 310 -28.79 -12.89 -28.58
CA GLU A 310 -27.96 -14.05 -28.98
C GLU A 310 -28.07 -15.27 -28.03
N GLY A 311 -29.27 -15.49 -27.47
CA GLY A 311 -29.56 -16.61 -26.56
C GLY A 311 -29.10 -16.40 -25.11
N GLN A 312 -28.71 -15.18 -24.72
CA GLN A 312 -28.32 -14.81 -23.35
C GLN A 312 -29.16 -13.64 -22.84
N LEU A 313 -29.29 -13.46 -21.53
CA LEU A 313 -29.85 -12.22 -20.99
C LEU A 313 -28.99 -11.03 -21.45
N ALA A 314 -29.62 -9.91 -21.80
CA ALA A 314 -28.93 -8.78 -22.45
C ALA A 314 -27.72 -8.25 -21.65
N ASP A 315 -27.84 -8.14 -20.33
CA ASP A 315 -26.76 -7.74 -19.42
C ASP A 315 -25.60 -8.74 -19.41
N VAL A 316 -25.93 -10.03 -19.39
CA VAL A 316 -24.97 -11.12 -19.44
C VAL A 316 -24.24 -11.12 -20.79
N TRP A 317 -24.98 -10.96 -21.89
CA TRP A 317 -24.43 -10.87 -23.24
C TRP A 317 -23.45 -9.72 -23.37
N VAL A 318 -23.82 -8.53 -22.90
CA VAL A 318 -22.93 -7.35 -22.86
C VAL A 318 -21.68 -7.64 -22.04
N GLY A 319 -21.81 -8.31 -20.89
CA GLY A 319 -20.68 -8.69 -20.04
C GLY A 319 -19.68 -9.68 -20.64
N TYR A 320 -20.08 -10.45 -21.67
CA TYR A 320 -19.19 -11.37 -22.38
C TYR A 320 -18.51 -10.76 -23.61
N GLN A 321 -18.80 -9.50 -23.93
CA GLN A 321 -18.19 -8.84 -25.08
C GLN A 321 -16.71 -8.52 -24.85
N PRO A 322 -15.84 -8.65 -25.87
CA PRO A 322 -14.40 -8.45 -25.68
C PRO A 322 -14.01 -7.08 -25.14
N ILE A 323 -14.75 -6.02 -25.49
CA ILE A 323 -14.48 -4.65 -25.05
C ILE A 323 -14.99 -4.35 -23.63
N THR A 324 -15.90 -5.16 -23.09
CA THR A 324 -16.40 -5.01 -21.71
C THR A 324 -15.57 -5.80 -20.70
N TYR A 325 -14.59 -6.58 -21.19
CA TYR A 325 -13.65 -7.34 -20.37
C TYR A 325 -12.38 -6.53 -20.09
N THR A 326 -12.28 -5.99 -18.88
CA THR A 326 -11.26 -4.98 -18.52
C THR A 326 -9.97 -5.54 -17.88
N LEU A 327 -9.82 -6.87 -17.80
CA LEU A 327 -8.65 -7.48 -17.16
C LEU A 327 -7.37 -7.26 -17.99
N VAL A 328 -6.42 -6.53 -17.42
CA VAL A 328 -5.14 -6.18 -18.07
C VAL A 328 -4.22 -7.39 -18.14
N ARG A 329 -4.17 -8.05 -19.30
CA ARG A 329 -3.06 -8.94 -19.65
C ARG A 329 -1.91 -8.12 -20.20
N THR A 330 -0.82 -8.05 -19.46
CA THR A 330 0.40 -7.34 -19.87
C THR A 330 1.24 -8.14 -20.85
N GLY A 331 2.06 -7.45 -21.64
CA GLY A 331 3.02 -8.06 -22.55
C GLY A 331 2.59 -8.04 -24.01
N PHE A 332 3.22 -8.91 -24.81
CA PHE A 332 3.07 -8.93 -26.26
C PHE A 332 1.78 -9.61 -26.71
N HIS A 333 1.10 -8.99 -27.66
CA HIS A 333 -0.15 -9.46 -28.25
C HIS A 333 -0.04 -9.48 -29.77
N ILE A 334 -0.71 -10.47 -30.36
CA ILE A 334 -0.92 -10.60 -31.80
C ILE A 334 -2.41 -10.76 -32.05
N GLY A 335 -2.91 -10.10 -33.09
CA GLY A 335 -4.25 -10.27 -33.63
C GLY A 335 -4.22 -10.58 -35.11
N VAL A 336 -5.31 -11.16 -35.62
CA VAL A 336 -5.50 -11.45 -37.04
C VAL A 336 -6.98 -11.30 -37.39
N TYR A 337 -7.30 -10.70 -38.53
CA TYR A 337 -8.67 -10.62 -39.02
C TYR A 337 -8.73 -10.48 -40.55
N PRO A 338 -9.75 -11.05 -41.23
CA PRO A 338 -9.99 -10.82 -42.65
C PRO A 338 -10.66 -9.46 -42.90
N TYR A 339 -10.23 -8.75 -43.95
CA TYR A 339 -10.92 -7.52 -44.40
C TYR A 339 -12.30 -7.83 -45.02
N ARG A 340 -12.40 -8.96 -45.74
CA ARG A 340 -13.64 -9.46 -46.35
C ARG A 340 -13.89 -10.90 -45.89
N PRO A 341 -14.51 -11.14 -44.73
CA PRO A 341 -14.74 -12.48 -44.19
C PRO A 341 -15.55 -13.40 -45.11
N GLU A 342 -16.37 -12.87 -46.02
CA GLU A 342 -17.17 -13.62 -47.00
C GLU A 342 -16.37 -14.09 -48.24
N ASN A 343 -15.20 -13.49 -48.44
CA ASN A 343 -14.23 -13.86 -49.47
C ASN A 343 -12.87 -13.29 -49.06
N PRO A 344 -12.10 -14.00 -48.20
CA PRO A 344 -10.88 -13.46 -47.60
C PRO A 344 -9.76 -13.34 -48.65
N THR A 345 -9.76 -12.22 -49.37
CA THR A 345 -8.71 -11.82 -50.33
C THR A 345 -7.57 -11.07 -49.66
N ARG A 346 -7.77 -10.59 -48.43
CA ARG A 346 -6.74 -9.93 -47.61
C ARG A 346 -6.96 -10.26 -46.13
N VAL A 347 -5.87 -10.58 -45.45
CA VAL A 347 -5.83 -10.80 -43.99
C VAL A 347 -4.92 -9.77 -43.37
N TRP A 348 -5.46 -9.03 -42.40
CA TRP A 348 -4.72 -8.11 -41.56
C TRP A 348 -4.17 -8.82 -40.33
N VAL A 349 -2.98 -8.41 -39.93
CA VAL A 349 -2.32 -8.80 -38.69
C VAL A 349 -1.99 -7.55 -37.90
N MET A 350 -2.02 -7.67 -36.58
CA MET A 350 -1.67 -6.59 -35.67
C MET A 350 -0.77 -7.12 -34.57
N THR A 351 0.19 -6.32 -34.13
CA THR A 351 1.07 -6.64 -33.02
C THR A 351 1.33 -5.41 -32.17
N PHE A 352 1.22 -5.57 -30.86
CA PHE A 352 1.41 -4.49 -29.90
C PHE A 352 1.84 -5.03 -28.53
N LEU A 353 2.43 -4.17 -27.70
CA LEU A 353 2.73 -4.42 -26.30
C LEU A 353 1.67 -3.74 -25.44
N ARG A 354 1.12 -4.45 -24.46
CA ARG A 354 0.21 -3.88 -23.47
C ARG A 354 0.93 -3.68 -22.13
N SER A 355 0.91 -2.46 -21.60
CA SER A 355 1.50 -2.11 -20.31
C SER A 355 0.64 -2.60 -19.13
N SER A 356 1.15 -2.50 -17.90
CA SER A 356 0.37 -2.77 -16.68
C SER A 356 -0.80 -1.81 -16.46
N TYR A 357 -0.77 -0.65 -17.11
CA TYR A 357 -1.84 0.34 -17.09
C TYR A 357 -2.81 0.17 -18.27
N GLY A 358 -2.61 -0.88 -19.10
CA GLY A 358 -3.45 -1.19 -20.25
C GLY A 358 -3.13 -0.42 -21.53
N GLU A 359 -2.13 0.46 -21.51
CA GLU A 359 -1.67 1.20 -22.70
C GLU A 359 -1.07 0.24 -23.74
N GLU A 360 -1.50 0.38 -24.98
CA GLU A 360 -1.11 -0.47 -26.09
C GLU A 360 -0.16 0.28 -27.03
N THR A 361 1.09 -0.18 -27.08
CA THR A 361 2.12 0.39 -27.95
C THR A 361 2.31 -0.50 -29.19
N PRO A 362 2.16 0.03 -30.41
CA PRO A 362 2.32 -0.75 -31.64
C PRO A 362 3.73 -1.31 -31.80
N MET A 363 3.84 -2.51 -32.37
CA MET A 363 5.10 -3.23 -32.56
C MET A 363 5.39 -3.47 -34.04
N GLY A 364 6.33 -2.72 -34.60
CA GLY A 364 6.73 -2.86 -36.00
C GLY A 364 7.90 -3.82 -36.26
N GLY A 365 8.07 -4.17 -37.53
CA GLY A 365 9.17 -4.99 -38.04
C GLY A 365 9.04 -6.49 -37.75
N LEU A 366 7.89 -6.95 -37.28
CA LEU A 366 7.67 -8.36 -36.95
C LEU A 366 7.19 -9.14 -38.16
N ARG A 367 7.78 -10.32 -38.37
CA ARG A 367 7.33 -11.28 -39.39
C ARG A 367 6.22 -12.14 -38.80
N VAL A 368 5.04 -12.03 -39.36
CA VAL A 368 3.85 -12.78 -38.95
C VAL A 368 3.52 -13.80 -40.02
N ASN A 369 3.62 -15.08 -39.70
CA ASN A 369 3.20 -16.17 -40.58
C ASN A 369 1.69 -16.32 -40.49
N VAL A 370 0.99 -16.24 -41.61
CA VAL A 370 -0.45 -16.42 -41.71
C VAL A 370 -0.74 -17.70 -42.49
N LYS A 371 -1.68 -18.51 -42.00
CA LYS A 371 -2.21 -19.71 -42.66
C LYS A 371 -3.73 -19.62 -42.70
N VAL A 372 -4.32 -19.95 -43.84
CA VAL A 372 -5.76 -20.16 -44.02
C VAL A 372 -5.99 -21.66 -44.19
N MET A 373 -6.84 -22.25 -43.37
CA MET A 373 -7.11 -23.67 -43.31
C MET A 373 -8.59 -23.96 -43.56
N ASP A 374 -8.88 -25.01 -44.33
CA ASP A 374 -10.26 -25.49 -44.56
C ASP A 374 -10.78 -26.37 -43.40
N VAL A 375 -12.03 -26.86 -43.52
CA VAL A 375 -12.65 -27.76 -42.51
C VAL A 375 -11.91 -29.09 -42.31
N GLU A 376 -11.12 -29.56 -43.28
CA GLU A 376 -10.29 -30.74 -43.11
C GLU A 376 -8.96 -30.41 -42.41
N GLY A 377 -8.66 -29.13 -42.18
CA GLY A 377 -7.42 -28.63 -41.58
C GLY A 377 -6.29 -28.48 -42.61
N ARG A 378 -6.59 -28.55 -43.91
CA ARG A 378 -5.59 -28.38 -44.97
C ARG A 378 -5.32 -26.89 -45.16
N VAL A 379 -4.05 -26.53 -45.30
CA VAL A 379 -3.64 -25.16 -45.61
C VAL A 379 -3.97 -24.86 -47.06
N VAL A 380 -5.00 -24.03 -47.29
CA VAL A 380 -5.43 -23.59 -48.63
C VAL A 380 -4.69 -22.34 -49.09
N ASN A 381 -4.15 -21.56 -48.14
CA ASN A 381 -3.29 -20.41 -48.42
C ASN A 381 -2.36 -20.15 -47.23
N SER A 382 -1.16 -19.64 -47.49
CA SER A 382 -0.23 -19.21 -46.45
C SER A 382 0.76 -18.18 -46.97
N GLY A 383 1.25 -17.32 -46.08
CA GLY A 383 2.25 -16.32 -46.40
C GLY A 383 2.82 -15.64 -45.16
N GLN A 384 3.64 -14.61 -45.37
CA GLN A 384 4.16 -13.76 -44.31
C GLN A 384 3.70 -12.31 -44.52
N ALA A 385 3.14 -11.71 -43.47
CA ALA A 385 2.94 -10.28 -43.35
C ALA A 385 4.08 -9.68 -42.50
N ILE A 386 4.49 -8.45 -42.81
CA ILE A 386 5.46 -7.69 -42.00
C ILE A 386 4.71 -6.50 -41.40
N THR A 387 4.78 -6.33 -40.08
CA THR A 387 4.13 -5.20 -39.42
C THR A 387 4.92 -3.91 -39.62
N GLY A 388 4.23 -2.81 -39.93
CA GLY A 388 4.76 -1.46 -40.02
C GLY A 388 4.98 -0.84 -38.64
N SER A 389 5.45 0.42 -38.58
CA SER A 389 5.70 1.13 -37.31
C SER A 389 4.44 1.36 -36.48
N ASP A 390 3.27 1.31 -37.10
CA ASP A 390 1.93 1.33 -36.50
C ASP A 390 1.47 -0.04 -35.99
N GLY A 391 2.32 -1.07 -36.08
CA GLY A 391 2.03 -2.40 -35.57
C GLY A 391 1.08 -3.21 -36.45
N MET A 392 0.63 -2.67 -37.58
CA MET A 392 -0.27 -3.33 -38.53
C MET A 392 0.51 -3.91 -39.71
N GLY A 393 0.05 -5.02 -40.26
CA GLY A 393 0.52 -5.57 -41.53
C GLY A 393 -0.59 -6.33 -42.22
N TYR A 394 -0.41 -6.67 -43.49
CA TYR A 394 -1.39 -7.48 -44.22
C TYR A 394 -0.71 -8.52 -45.09
N LEU A 395 -1.48 -9.57 -45.39
CA LEU A 395 -1.18 -10.57 -46.40
C LEU A 395 -2.30 -10.55 -47.43
N ASP A 396 -1.97 -10.21 -48.67
CA ASP A 396 -2.86 -10.44 -49.80
C ASP A 396 -2.93 -11.94 -50.10
N LEU A 397 -4.15 -12.43 -50.19
CA LEU A 397 -4.49 -13.81 -50.53
C LEU A 397 -4.89 -13.89 -52.00
N SER A 398 -5.13 -15.11 -52.50
CA SER A 398 -5.54 -15.30 -53.90
C SER A 398 -6.82 -14.50 -54.20
N PRO A 399 -6.91 -13.80 -55.34
CA PRO A 399 -8.14 -13.15 -55.77
C PRO A 399 -9.21 -14.17 -56.20
N THR A 400 -8.82 -15.42 -56.44
CA THR A 400 -9.75 -16.50 -56.77
C THR A 400 -10.55 -16.90 -55.53
N PRO A 401 -11.90 -16.94 -55.60
CA PRO A 401 -12.73 -17.37 -54.48
C PRO A 401 -12.34 -18.76 -53.99
N TYR A 402 -12.30 -18.93 -52.67
CA TYR A 402 -12.18 -20.26 -52.09
C TYR A 402 -13.46 -21.07 -52.34
N GLN A 403 -13.35 -22.40 -52.21
CA GLN A 403 -14.53 -23.27 -52.32
C GLN A 403 -15.57 -22.89 -51.26
N ALA A 404 -16.85 -23.16 -51.54
CA ALA A 404 -17.90 -22.87 -50.57
C ALA A 404 -17.65 -23.65 -49.25
N GLY A 405 -17.55 -22.94 -48.13
CA GLY A 405 -17.18 -23.51 -46.83
C GLY A 405 -16.62 -22.50 -45.83
N GLY A 406 -16.38 -22.97 -44.61
CA GLY A 406 -15.76 -22.23 -43.51
C GLY A 406 -14.25 -22.41 -43.48
N TYR A 407 -13.55 -21.35 -43.08
CA TYR A 407 -12.10 -21.26 -43.07
C TYR A 407 -11.58 -20.73 -41.73
N GLU A 408 -10.51 -21.34 -41.24
CA GLU A 408 -9.76 -20.88 -40.07
C GLU A 408 -8.52 -20.11 -40.52
N ILE A 409 -8.32 -18.93 -39.96
CA ILE A 409 -7.15 -18.07 -40.20
C ILE A 409 -6.29 -18.10 -38.94
N VAL A 410 -5.04 -18.55 -39.06
CA VAL A 410 -4.08 -18.58 -37.96
C VAL A 410 -2.89 -17.71 -38.29
N ALA A 411 -2.64 -16.71 -37.45
CA ALA A 411 -1.42 -15.91 -37.48
C ALA A 411 -0.48 -16.36 -36.36
N SER A 412 0.82 -16.39 -36.64
CA SER A 412 1.83 -16.73 -35.66
C SER A 412 3.11 -15.92 -35.84
N THR A 413 3.71 -15.50 -34.74
CA THR A 413 4.99 -14.78 -34.74
C THR A 413 5.79 -15.13 -33.50
N ILE A 414 7.12 -14.95 -33.59
CA ILE A 414 8.02 -15.16 -32.46
C ILE A 414 8.43 -13.78 -31.94
N PHE A 415 8.14 -13.54 -30.66
CA PHE A 415 8.59 -12.34 -29.96
C PHE A 415 9.26 -12.75 -28.65
N SER A 416 10.49 -12.30 -28.42
CA SER A 416 11.30 -12.69 -27.25
C SER A 416 11.37 -14.21 -27.04
N ASP A 417 11.63 -14.96 -28.11
CA ASP A 417 11.72 -16.44 -28.13
C ASP A 417 10.42 -17.20 -27.77
N ILE A 418 9.29 -16.51 -27.63
CA ILE A 418 7.97 -17.10 -27.40
C ILE A 418 7.16 -17.05 -28.71
N ASN A 419 6.56 -18.18 -29.08
CA ASN A 419 5.64 -18.24 -30.22
C ASN A 419 4.24 -17.81 -29.79
N TYR A 420 3.76 -16.72 -30.38
CA TYR A 420 2.41 -16.22 -30.17
C TYR A 420 1.53 -16.58 -31.35
N THR A 421 0.29 -16.98 -31.08
CA THR A 421 -0.68 -17.35 -32.11
C THR A 421 -2.00 -16.62 -31.92
N ALA A 422 -2.57 -16.09 -33.00
CA ALA A 422 -3.93 -15.57 -33.06
C ALA A 422 -4.75 -16.40 -34.05
N ARG A 423 -6.06 -16.48 -33.80
CA ARG A 423 -7.02 -17.17 -34.66
C ARG A 423 -8.18 -16.25 -35.01
N ASN A 424 -8.67 -16.38 -36.24
CA ASN A 424 -9.91 -15.78 -36.70
C ASN A 424 -10.52 -16.70 -37.76
N TYR A 425 -11.69 -16.33 -38.29
CA TYR A 425 -12.47 -17.19 -39.17
C TYR A 425 -12.98 -16.40 -40.37
N ALA A 426 -13.27 -17.10 -41.44
CA ALA A 426 -13.87 -16.58 -42.66
C ALA A 426 -14.78 -17.64 -43.26
N PHE A 427 -15.63 -17.26 -44.20
CA PHE A 427 -16.42 -18.17 -45.02
C PHE A 427 -16.24 -17.82 -46.50
N SER A 428 -16.58 -18.73 -47.38
CA SER A 428 -16.72 -18.44 -48.81
C SER A 428 -17.98 -19.07 -49.36
N GLN A 429 -18.55 -18.42 -50.36
CA GLN A 429 -19.70 -18.91 -51.12
C GLN A 429 -19.29 -19.66 -52.39
N GLY A 430 -17.99 -19.77 -52.70
CA GLY A 430 -17.52 -20.33 -53.97
C GLY A 430 -17.52 -19.36 -55.15
N GLU A 431 -17.88 -18.09 -54.93
CA GLU A 431 -18.05 -17.07 -55.98
C GLU A 431 -17.38 -15.74 -55.57
N SER A 432 -16.98 -14.93 -56.57
CA SER A 432 -16.36 -13.60 -56.37
C SER A 432 -17.40 -12.52 -56.00
N ARG A 433 -18.36 -12.84 -55.13
CA ARG A 433 -19.41 -11.91 -54.72
C ARG A 433 -19.06 -11.29 -53.37
N PHE A 434 -19.04 -9.96 -53.33
CA PHE A 434 -18.86 -9.20 -52.09
C PHE A 434 -20.20 -8.76 -51.53
N ILE A 435 -20.29 -8.71 -50.20
CA ILE A 435 -21.47 -8.18 -49.52
C ILE A 435 -21.18 -6.69 -49.27
N GLU A 436 -21.55 -5.85 -50.24
CA GLU A 436 -21.35 -4.39 -50.21
C GLU A 436 -22.67 -3.60 -50.06
N GLN A 437 -23.82 -4.29 -50.06
CA GLN A 437 -25.16 -3.72 -49.88
C GLN A 437 -25.88 -4.45 -48.74
N PRO A 438 -26.91 -3.81 -48.12
CA PRO A 438 -27.75 -4.49 -47.12
C PRO A 438 -28.35 -5.75 -47.72
N ASP A 439 -27.86 -6.89 -47.24
CA ASP A 439 -28.40 -8.19 -47.59
C ASP A 439 -29.11 -8.74 -46.35
N MET A 440 -30.41 -9.03 -46.46
CA MET A 440 -31.24 -9.54 -45.36
C MET A 440 -30.87 -10.98 -44.94
N ASN A 441 -29.89 -11.59 -45.60
CA ASN A 441 -29.46 -12.96 -45.35
C ASN A 441 -28.62 -13.07 -44.07
N LEU A 442 -28.61 -14.24 -43.44
CA LEU A 442 -27.72 -14.56 -42.31
C LEU A 442 -26.60 -15.48 -42.78
N TYR A 443 -25.36 -15.18 -42.41
CA TYR A 443 -24.18 -15.98 -42.77
C TYR A 443 -23.44 -16.43 -41.53
N GLY A 444 -22.88 -17.63 -41.53
CA GLY A 444 -22.11 -18.12 -40.39
C GLY A 444 -21.17 -19.26 -40.68
N VAL A 445 -20.26 -19.51 -39.74
CA VAL A 445 -19.35 -20.66 -39.67
C VAL A 445 -19.66 -21.46 -38.40
N THR A 446 -19.82 -22.77 -38.57
CA THR A 446 -20.03 -23.71 -37.46
C THR A 446 -18.69 -24.24 -36.97
N LEU A 447 -18.43 -24.10 -35.67
CA LEU A 447 -17.19 -24.54 -35.03
C LEU A 447 -17.45 -25.66 -34.03
N ASP A 448 -16.48 -26.55 -33.88
CA ASP A 448 -16.44 -27.49 -32.76
C ASP A 448 -15.90 -26.82 -31.48
N SER A 449 -15.84 -27.58 -30.39
CA SER A 449 -15.31 -27.11 -29.09
C SER A 449 -13.83 -26.71 -29.11
N SER A 450 -13.06 -27.14 -30.12
CA SER A 450 -11.66 -26.76 -30.33
C SER A 450 -11.52 -25.47 -31.14
N GLY A 451 -12.62 -24.92 -31.64
CA GLY A 451 -12.65 -23.77 -32.51
C GLY A 451 -12.35 -24.11 -33.98
N LYS A 452 -12.44 -25.37 -34.39
CA LYS A 452 -12.22 -25.78 -35.78
C LYS A 452 -13.54 -25.70 -36.58
N PRO A 453 -13.52 -25.16 -37.82
CA PRO A 453 -14.66 -25.25 -38.72
C PRO A 453 -15.09 -26.70 -39.00
N VAL A 454 -16.36 -27.01 -38.74
CA VAL A 454 -16.93 -28.36 -38.93
C VAL A 454 -18.32 -28.28 -39.58
N PRO A 455 -18.68 -29.21 -40.49
CA PRO A 455 -20.03 -29.29 -41.02
C PRO A 455 -21.06 -29.55 -39.91
N ALA A 456 -22.20 -28.86 -39.94
CA ALA A 456 -23.31 -29.09 -39.02
C ALA A 456 -24.66 -28.91 -39.73
N THR A 457 -25.71 -29.55 -39.21
CA THR A 457 -27.08 -29.29 -39.69
C THR A 457 -27.60 -28.00 -39.06
N VAL A 458 -27.81 -26.97 -39.87
CA VAL A 458 -28.46 -25.72 -39.48
C VAL A 458 -29.89 -25.74 -40.01
N THR A 459 -30.88 -25.66 -39.12
CA THR A 459 -32.29 -25.50 -39.47
C THR A 459 -32.76 -24.11 -39.04
N ALA A 460 -33.55 -23.47 -39.90
CA ALA A 460 -34.04 -22.12 -39.70
C ALA A 460 -35.57 -22.05 -39.86
N THR A 461 -36.22 -21.22 -39.04
CA THR A 461 -37.62 -20.82 -39.18
C THR A 461 -37.66 -19.31 -39.45
N GLY A 462 -38.51 -18.82 -40.36
CA GLY A 462 -38.47 -17.41 -40.81
C GLY A 462 -37.41 -17.11 -41.90
N GLY A 463 -36.81 -18.16 -42.48
CA GLY A 463 -35.86 -18.08 -43.59
C GLY A 463 -35.59 -19.45 -44.22
N THR A 464 -35.00 -19.46 -45.41
CA THR A 464 -34.61 -20.66 -46.15
C THR A 464 -33.10 -20.85 -46.10
N VAL A 465 -32.63 -22.01 -45.63
CA VAL A 465 -31.21 -22.36 -45.67
C VAL A 465 -30.80 -22.59 -47.13
N LYS A 466 -29.90 -21.76 -47.66
CA LYS A 466 -29.41 -21.85 -49.05
C LYS A 466 -27.98 -22.37 -49.18
N LEU A 467 -27.16 -22.15 -48.14
CA LEU A 467 -25.83 -22.74 -48.01
C LEU A 467 -25.78 -23.44 -46.66
N ASN A 468 -25.37 -24.71 -46.64
CA ASN A 468 -25.02 -25.41 -45.41
C ASN A 468 -23.98 -26.50 -45.75
N THR A 469 -22.80 -26.05 -46.15
CA THR A 469 -21.75 -26.92 -46.68
C THR A 469 -20.44 -26.63 -46.01
N ARG A 470 -19.66 -27.68 -45.71
CA ARG A 470 -18.27 -27.59 -45.20
C ARG A 470 -18.11 -26.51 -44.13
N GLY A 471 -18.96 -26.55 -43.12
CA GLY A 471 -18.86 -25.67 -41.94
C GLY A 471 -19.24 -24.21 -42.16
N ALA A 472 -19.77 -23.81 -43.31
CA ALA A 472 -20.39 -22.51 -43.51
C ALA A 472 -21.89 -22.64 -43.81
N PHE A 473 -22.67 -21.65 -43.42
CA PHE A 473 -24.09 -21.57 -43.72
C PHE A 473 -24.53 -20.18 -44.19
N LYS A 474 -25.61 -20.16 -44.97
CA LYS A 474 -26.35 -18.97 -45.43
C LYS A 474 -27.84 -19.26 -45.29
N ILE A 475 -28.56 -18.33 -44.68
CA ILE A 475 -30.02 -18.36 -44.57
C ILE A 475 -30.57 -17.13 -45.25
N GLU A 476 -31.42 -17.34 -46.26
CA GLU A 476 -32.14 -16.26 -46.91
C GLU A 476 -33.44 -15.98 -46.18
N ALA A 477 -33.67 -14.72 -45.82
CA ALA A 477 -34.88 -14.29 -45.13
C ALA A 477 -36.15 -14.61 -45.95
N SER A 478 -37.25 -14.96 -45.27
CA SER A 478 -38.53 -15.22 -45.96
C SER A 478 -39.28 -13.96 -46.39
N THR A 479 -38.98 -12.80 -45.79
CA THR A 479 -39.61 -11.50 -46.09
C THR A 479 -38.61 -10.36 -45.95
N GLN A 480 -38.90 -9.20 -46.55
CA GLN A 480 -38.10 -7.96 -46.44
C GLN A 480 -38.69 -6.94 -45.46
N THR A 481 -39.75 -7.29 -44.71
CA THR A 481 -40.46 -6.39 -43.79
C THR A 481 -40.07 -6.64 -42.33
N LEU A 482 -39.83 -5.55 -41.59
CA LEU A 482 -39.46 -5.53 -40.17
C LEU A 482 -40.66 -5.75 -39.22
N PRO A 483 -40.48 -6.39 -38.04
CA PRO A 483 -39.27 -7.08 -37.59
C PRO A 483 -39.17 -8.47 -38.23
N LEU A 484 -38.02 -8.77 -38.84
CA LEU A 484 -37.74 -10.10 -39.40
C LEU A 484 -37.11 -10.96 -38.30
N GLU A 485 -37.69 -12.13 -38.03
CA GLU A 485 -37.17 -13.09 -37.04
C GLU A 485 -36.70 -14.38 -37.71
N ILE A 486 -35.41 -14.72 -37.56
CA ILE A 486 -34.83 -15.99 -37.99
C ILE A 486 -34.55 -16.83 -36.76
N THR A 487 -35.26 -17.95 -36.61
CA THR A 487 -35.03 -18.87 -35.50
C THR A 487 -34.14 -20.04 -35.91
N LEU A 488 -33.03 -20.27 -35.21
CA LEU A 488 -32.04 -21.30 -35.52
C LEU A 488 -32.08 -22.48 -34.53
N SER A 489 -32.07 -23.71 -35.03
CA SER A 489 -31.86 -24.95 -34.26
C SER A 489 -30.74 -25.78 -34.89
N SER A 490 -29.88 -26.34 -34.05
CA SER A 490 -28.51 -26.70 -34.47
C SER A 490 -27.80 -27.32 -33.29
N GLY A 491 -27.47 -28.61 -33.41
CA GLY A 491 -27.17 -29.50 -32.29
C GLY A 491 -25.84 -29.26 -31.57
N GLY A 492 -25.67 -28.14 -30.86
CA GLY A 492 -24.61 -27.97 -29.85
C GLY A 492 -23.28 -27.34 -30.29
N PHE A 493 -23.21 -26.70 -31.47
CA PHE A 493 -21.97 -26.09 -31.97
C PHE A 493 -21.80 -24.63 -31.52
N GLN A 494 -20.60 -24.27 -31.04
CA GLN A 494 -20.18 -22.87 -30.87
C GLN A 494 -20.04 -22.24 -32.26
N ARG A 495 -20.65 -21.09 -32.47
CA ARG A 495 -20.82 -20.54 -33.82
C ARG A 495 -20.27 -19.15 -33.94
N LYS A 496 -19.73 -18.86 -35.11
CA LYS A 496 -19.05 -17.61 -35.43
C LYS A 496 -19.51 -17.11 -36.80
N PHE A 497 -20.05 -15.89 -36.81
CA PHE A 497 -20.70 -15.07 -37.83
C PHE A 497 -22.21 -15.21 -37.89
N GLY A 498 -22.89 -14.06 -37.82
CA GLY A 498 -24.32 -13.97 -38.00
C GLY A 498 -24.94 -12.61 -37.70
N LYS A 499 -24.69 -11.59 -38.54
CA LYS A 499 -25.66 -10.51 -38.90
C LYS A 499 -25.01 -9.54 -39.92
N PRO A 500 -25.25 -9.66 -41.24
CA PRO A 500 -24.86 -8.61 -42.19
C PRO A 500 -25.91 -7.49 -42.28
N ASN A 501 -27.00 -7.56 -41.52
CA ASN A 501 -28.14 -6.67 -41.69
C ASN A 501 -28.69 -6.15 -40.34
N PRO A 502 -28.88 -4.83 -40.21
CA PRO A 502 -29.45 -4.18 -39.02
C PRO A 502 -30.90 -4.60 -38.69
N TYR A 503 -31.60 -5.26 -39.60
CA TYR A 503 -33.05 -5.46 -39.52
C TYR A 503 -33.50 -6.89 -39.15
N THR A 504 -32.58 -7.78 -38.76
CA THR A 504 -32.90 -9.19 -38.49
C THR A 504 -32.67 -9.55 -37.03
N ARG A 505 -33.74 -9.96 -36.35
CA ARG A 505 -33.67 -10.59 -35.02
C ARG A 505 -33.35 -12.07 -35.19
N VAL A 506 -32.30 -12.56 -34.54
CA VAL A 506 -31.94 -13.98 -34.58
C VAL A 506 -32.30 -14.65 -33.25
N VAL A 507 -33.25 -15.59 -33.29
CA VAL A 507 -33.73 -16.35 -32.11
C VAL A 507 -33.12 -17.75 -32.13
N TRP A 508 -32.79 -18.32 -30.97
CA TRP A 508 -32.03 -19.57 -30.88
C TRP A 508 -32.82 -20.63 -30.10
N MET A 509 -33.16 -21.76 -30.74
CA MET A 509 -34.11 -22.77 -30.21
C MET A 509 -33.52 -23.74 -29.17
N ASN A 510 -32.20 -23.75 -28.94
CA ASN A 510 -31.53 -24.62 -27.97
C ASN A 510 -30.38 -23.89 -27.25
N SER A 511 -30.61 -22.64 -26.84
CA SER A 511 -29.66 -21.96 -25.95
C SER A 511 -29.87 -22.47 -24.53
N THR A 512 -29.28 -23.62 -24.19
CA THR A 512 -28.80 -23.82 -22.82
C THR A 512 -27.53 -22.97 -22.65
N ALA A 513 -27.64 -21.65 -22.81
CA ALA A 513 -26.86 -20.82 -21.92
C ALA A 513 -27.39 -21.20 -20.54
N PRO A 514 -26.55 -21.62 -19.58
CA PRO A 514 -27.05 -21.78 -18.22
C PRO A 514 -27.79 -20.48 -17.91
N SER A 515 -29.09 -20.57 -17.58
CA SER A 515 -29.68 -19.52 -16.77
C SER A 515 -28.68 -19.35 -15.63
N PRO A 516 -28.12 -18.15 -15.41
CA PRO A 516 -27.10 -17.99 -14.40
C PRO A 516 -27.62 -18.67 -13.15
N THR A 517 -27.03 -19.82 -12.76
CA THR A 517 -27.45 -20.53 -11.55
C THR A 517 -27.32 -19.48 -10.47
N PRO A 518 -28.44 -19.07 -9.85
CA PRO A 518 -28.35 -18.01 -8.87
C PRO A 518 -27.40 -18.52 -7.80
N TYR A 519 -26.46 -17.68 -7.39
CA TYR A 519 -25.57 -18.07 -6.32
C TYR A 519 -26.30 -17.89 -5.01
N THR A 520 -26.15 -18.88 -4.13
CA THR A 520 -26.72 -18.80 -2.80
C THR A 520 -25.69 -18.25 -1.83
N VAL A 521 -26.14 -17.42 -0.90
CA VAL A 521 -25.32 -17.01 0.23
C VAL A 521 -25.98 -17.47 1.51
N THR A 522 -25.26 -18.32 2.24
CA THR A 522 -25.66 -18.72 3.59
C THR A 522 -25.10 -17.70 4.58
N VAL A 523 -25.96 -16.94 5.22
CA VAL A 523 -25.62 -16.03 6.32
C VAL A 523 -25.70 -16.80 7.63
N LYS A 524 -24.61 -16.87 8.38
CA LYS A 524 -24.54 -17.50 9.71
C LYS A 524 -24.30 -16.45 10.79
N ILE A 525 -25.07 -16.53 11.87
CA ILE A 525 -24.89 -15.67 13.05
C ILE A 525 -24.20 -16.47 14.14
N GLN A 526 -22.97 -16.08 14.50
CA GLN A 526 -22.17 -16.74 15.54
C GLN A 526 -21.94 -15.79 16.71
N GLY A 527 -21.86 -16.32 17.94
CA GLY A 527 -21.53 -15.55 19.15
C GLY A 527 -22.68 -14.71 19.72
N LEU A 528 -23.80 -14.58 19.01
CA LEU A 528 -25.05 -14.07 19.56
C LEU A 528 -25.87 -15.23 20.18
N PRO A 529 -26.37 -15.11 21.42
CA PRO A 529 -27.25 -16.12 22.03
C PRO A 529 -28.56 -16.29 21.26
N SER A 530 -29.11 -17.51 21.25
CA SER A 530 -30.33 -17.86 20.49
C SER A 530 -31.61 -17.19 20.99
N THR A 531 -31.56 -16.51 22.13
CA THR A 531 -32.66 -15.69 22.67
C THR A 531 -32.74 -14.30 22.02
N TYR A 532 -31.72 -13.89 21.25
CA TYR A 532 -31.64 -12.59 20.60
C TYR A 532 -31.51 -12.74 19.08
N SER A 533 -32.00 -11.76 18.35
CA SER A 533 -31.93 -11.70 16.88
C SER A 533 -31.26 -10.43 16.39
N THR A 534 -30.71 -10.48 15.18
CA THR A 534 -30.27 -9.31 14.43
C THR A 534 -31.08 -9.16 13.14
N THR A 535 -31.26 -7.92 12.70
CA THR A 535 -31.85 -7.56 11.41
C THR A 535 -30.90 -7.94 10.28
N LEU A 536 -31.42 -8.61 9.26
CA LEU A 536 -30.71 -8.93 8.03
C LEU A 536 -31.13 -7.94 6.94
N GLN A 537 -30.16 -7.22 6.40
CA GLN A 537 -30.34 -6.28 5.30
C GLN A 537 -29.54 -6.71 4.08
N VAL A 538 -30.10 -6.47 2.91
CA VAL A 538 -29.45 -6.67 1.61
C VAL A 538 -29.57 -5.36 0.86
N ASP A 539 -28.42 -4.78 0.49
CA ASP A 539 -28.31 -3.50 -0.22
C ASP A 539 -29.10 -2.38 0.47
N GLY A 540 -28.97 -2.31 1.80
CA GLY A 540 -29.68 -1.33 2.65
C GLY A 540 -31.18 -1.62 2.87
N THR A 541 -31.73 -2.67 2.27
CA THR A 541 -33.14 -3.05 2.43
C THR A 541 -33.29 -4.19 3.44
N VAL A 542 -34.16 -4.02 4.44
CA VAL A 542 -34.47 -5.07 5.44
C VAL A 542 -35.14 -6.28 4.78
N LYS A 543 -34.58 -7.47 4.99
CA LYS A 543 -35.12 -8.76 4.51
C LYS A 543 -35.75 -9.60 5.62
N GLY A 544 -35.42 -9.33 6.89
CA GLY A 544 -35.97 -10.03 8.04
C GLY A 544 -35.05 -9.98 9.25
N THR A 545 -35.20 -10.93 10.18
CA THR A 545 -34.30 -11.11 11.33
C THR A 545 -33.76 -12.54 11.39
N VAL A 546 -32.56 -12.71 11.94
CA VAL A 546 -31.92 -14.01 12.16
C VAL A 546 -31.56 -14.15 13.63
N GLN A 547 -31.99 -15.25 14.25
CA GLN A 547 -31.68 -15.58 15.65
C GLN A 547 -30.21 -15.95 15.82
N GLY A 548 -29.66 -15.71 17.01
CA GLY A 548 -28.30 -16.10 17.36
C GLY A 548 -28.05 -17.60 17.22
N GLY A 549 -26.95 -17.99 16.58
CA GLY A 549 -26.66 -19.37 16.20
C GLY A 549 -27.44 -19.87 14.97
N GLY A 550 -28.36 -19.07 14.45
CA GLY A 550 -29.17 -19.40 13.28
C GLY A 550 -28.49 -19.11 11.94
N THR A 551 -29.17 -19.50 10.87
CA THR A 551 -28.73 -19.28 9.49
C THR A 551 -29.88 -18.77 8.62
N ALA A 552 -29.58 -17.89 7.67
CA ALA A 552 -30.48 -17.50 6.59
C ALA A 552 -29.84 -17.80 5.24
N THR A 553 -30.64 -18.21 4.26
CA THR A 553 -30.16 -18.42 2.88
C THR A 553 -30.75 -17.33 2.00
N LEU A 554 -29.87 -16.63 1.29
CA LEU A 554 -30.22 -15.62 0.30
C LEU A 554 -29.84 -16.14 -1.08
N THR A 555 -30.62 -15.79 -2.10
CA THR A 555 -30.41 -16.24 -3.48
C THR A 555 -30.26 -15.00 -4.35
N PHE A 556 -29.18 -14.94 -5.11
CA PHE A 556 -28.81 -13.80 -5.95
C PHE A 556 -28.50 -14.25 -7.37
N ASP A 557 -28.70 -13.38 -8.34
CA ASP A 557 -28.39 -13.69 -9.74
C ASP A 557 -26.87 -13.78 -9.97
N MET A 558 -26.39 -14.72 -10.79
CA MET A 558 -24.94 -14.83 -11.05
C MET A 558 -24.36 -13.53 -11.62
N GLY A 559 -23.22 -13.11 -11.09
CA GLY A 559 -22.51 -11.91 -11.52
C GLY A 559 -22.98 -10.61 -10.86
N THR A 560 -24.05 -10.63 -10.06
CA THR A 560 -24.44 -9.47 -9.25
C THR A 560 -23.59 -9.38 -7.99
N THR A 561 -23.31 -8.15 -7.57
CA THR A 561 -22.63 -7.86 -6.30
C THR A 561 -23.67 -7.36 -5.31
N HIS A 562 -23.76 -7.98 -4.14
CA HIS A 562 -24.69 -7.57 -3.09
C HIS A 562 -23.94 -7.31 -1.79
N THR A 563 -24.50 -6.39 -1.01
CA THR A 563 -24.01 -6.08 0.32
C THR A 563 -24.96 -6.66 1.36
N ILE A 564 -24.47 -7.61 2.15
CA ILE A 564 -25.21 -8.21 3.25
C ILE A 564 -24.79 -7.50 4.53
N GLN A 565 -25.76 -6.99 5.27
CA GLN A 565 -25.53 -6.26 6.50
C GLN A 565 -26.37 -6.82 7.65
N VAL A 566 -25.78 -6.86 8.84
CA VAL A 566 -26.46 -7.13 10.11
C VAL A 566 -26.33 -5.93 11.05
N ASP A 567 -27.12 -5.89 12.12
CA ASP A 567 -27.02 -4.82 13.12
C ASP A 567 -25.62 -4.82 13.73
N SER A 568 -24.96 -3.66 13.75
CA SER A 568 -23.64 -3.55 14.36
C SER A 568 -23.70 -3.87 15.86
N TYR A 569 -24.79 -3.48 16.54
CA TYR A 569 -24.99 -3.74 17.96
C TYR A 569 -26.37 -4.35 18.25
N VAL A 570 -26.37 -5.39 19.10
CA VAL A 570 -27.58 -5.92 19.73
C VAL A 570 -27.49 -5.63 21.23
N ASN A 571 -28.27 -4.66 21.70
CA ASN A 571 -28.28 -4.25 23.10
C ASN A 571 -29.17 -5.19 23.92
N VAL A 572 -28.62 -5.74 25.01
CA VAL A 572 -29.34 -6.68 25.89
C VAL A 572 -29.82 -5.99 27.16
N SER A 573 -28.98 -5.14 27.74
CA SER A 573 -29.30 -4.32 28.91
C SER A 573 -28.55 -3.00 28.85
N SER A 574 -28.67 -2.16 29.88
CA SER A 574 -27.86 -0.94 30.02
C SER A 574 -26.37 -1.21 30.22
N THR A 575 -25.98 -2.46 30.52
CA THR A 575 -24.59 -2.84 30.85
C THR A 575 -24.04 -4.00 30.02
N GLU A 576 -24.85 -4.62 29.15
CA GLU A 576 -24.46 -5.72 28.28
C GLU A 576 -24.99 -5.54 26.85
N ARG A 577 -24.12 -5.78 25.86
CA ARG A 577 -24.45 -5.77 24.43
C ARG A 577 -23.59 -6.75 23.63
N TYR A 578 -23.97 -7.02 22.40
CA TYR A 578 -23.19 -7.82 21.46
C TYR A 578 -22.82 -6.96 20.25
N HIS A 579 -21.55 -7.01 19.83
CA HIS A 579 -21.04 -6.20 18.71
C HIS A 579 -20.50 -7.08 17.59
N ALA A 580 -20.95 -6.84 16.36
CA ALA A 580 -20.42 -7.45 15.15
C ALA A 580 -19.54 -6.45 14.38
N SER A 581 -18.30 -6.83 14.07
CA SER A 581 -17.40 -6.05 13.22
C SER A 581 -16.46 -6.99 12.45
N PRO A 582 -16.50 -7.01 11.10
CA PRO A 582 -17.40 -6.22 10.25
C PRO A 582 -18.86 -6.70 10.37
N ASN A 583 -19.82 -5.76 10.36
CA ASN A 583 -21.26 -6.06 10.31
C ASN A 583 -21.81 -6.02 8.87
N ILE A 584 -20.94 -5.84 7.88
CA ILE A 584 -21.27 -5.72 6.47
C ILE A 584 -20.29 -6.55 5.64
N GLN A 585 -20.78 -7.31 4.67
CA GLN A 585 -19.95 -8.09 3.75
C GLN A 585 -20.48 -8.01 2.33
N VAL A 586 -19.56 -7.90 1.39
CA VAL A 586 -19.86 -7.88 -0.05
C VAL A 586 -19.75 -9.31 -0.59
N VAL A 587 -20.74 -9.73 -1.36
CA VAL A 587 -20.81 -11.05 -2.00
C VAL A 587 -21.00 -10.89 -3.49
N THR A 588 -20.32 -11.74 -4.26
CA THR A 588 -20.30 -11.72 -5.74
C THR A 588 -20.47 -13.11 -6.35
N SER A 589 -20.49 -14.14 -5.51
CA SER A 589 -20.59 -15.56 -5.87
C SER A 589 -21.00 -16.37 -4.63
N GLU A 590 -21.22 -17.68 -4.82
CA GLU A 590 -21.71 -18.57 -3.75
C GLU A 590 -20.78 -18.55 -2.55
N ALA A 591 -21.34 -18.26 -1.37
CA ALA A 591 -20.55 -18.02 -0.17
C ALA A 591 -21.29 -18.42 1.11
N THR A 592 -20.53 -18.73 2.15
CA THR A 592 -21.04 -18.71 3.52
C THR A 592 -20.44 -17.50 4.23
N VAL A 593 -21.29 -16.51 4.50
CA VAL A 593 -20.93 -15.30 5.25
C VAL A 593 -21.25 -15.52 6.71
N THR A 594 -20.24 -15.41 7.59
CA THR A 594 -20.44 -15.55 9.04
C THR A 594 -20.24 -14.20 9.72
N PHE A 595 -21.30 -13.69 10.36
CA PHE A 595 -21.22 -12.53 11.24
C PHE A 595 -21.02 -13.02 12.67
N THR A 596 -19.86 -12.70 13.24
CA THR A 596 -19.50 -13.07 14.61
C THR A 596 -19.75 -11.89 15.53
N TYR A 597 -20.66 -12.07 16.46
CA TYR A 597 -20.93 -11.14 17.56
C TYR A 597 -20.03 -11.46 18.74
N LEU A 598 -19.34 -10.44 19.24
CA LEU A 598 -18.57 -10.51 20.47
C LEU A 598 -19.37 -9.86 21.60
N ARG A 599 -19.53 -10.59 22.71
CA ARG A 599 -20.14 -10.04 23.93
C ARG A 599 -19.30 -8.88 24.44
N GLN A 600 -19.92 -7.74 24.68
CA GLN A 600 -19.32 -6.55 25.29
C GLN A 600 -20.05 -6.19 26.58
N VAL A 601 -19.29 -5.77 27.59
CA VAL A 601 -19.79 -5.34 28.90
C VAL A 601 -19.35 -3.91 29.19
N TYR A 602 -20.16 -3.21 29.98
CA TYR A 602 -19.93 -1.82 30.37
C TYR A 602 -18.97 -1.73 31.56
N ILE A 603 -17.85 -1.06 31.38
CA ILE A 603 -16.85 -0.79 32.42
C ILE A 603 -16.83 0.71 32.73
N LEU A 604 -17.04 1.06 33.99
CA LEU A 604 -17.00 2.45 34.47
C LEU A 604 -15.74 2.68 35.31
N PHE A 605 -14.94 3.66 34.94
CA PHE A 605 -13.85 4.17 35.77
C PHE A 605 -14.33 5.43 36.48
N GLN A 606 -14.21 5.46 37.80
CA GLN A 606 -14.61 6.59 38.63
C GLN A 606 -13.62 6.80 39.77
N GLN A 607 -13.87 7.85 40.57
CA GLN A 607 -13.06 8.26 41.71
C GLN A 607 -13.94 8.51 42.93
N ASN A 608 -13.37 8.40 44.12
CA ASN A 608 -13.99 8.84 45.36
C ASN A 608 -12.92 9.46 46.29
N GLY A 609 -13.32 10.42 47.12
CA GLY A 609 -12.43 11.11 48.07
C GLY A 609 -11.60 12.27 47.49
N SER A 610 -11.72 12.56 46.20
CA SER A 610 -11.15 13.76 45.57
C SER A 610 -12.23 14.81 45.28
N GLY A 611 -11.98 16.06 45.66
CA GLY A 611 -12.87 17.19 45.40
C GLY A 611 -12.77 17.75 43.98
N LYS A 612 -11.96 17.14 43.11
CA LYS A 612 -11.71 17.55 41.71
C LYS A 612 -11.60 16.32 40.79
N PRO A 613 -12.04 16.40 39.52
CA PRO A 613 -11.87 15.30 38.55
C PRO A 613 -10.41 14.84 38.44
N VAL A 614 -10.22 13.52 38.43
CA VAL A 614 -8.93 12.85 38.41
C VAL A 614 -8.64 12.39 36.98
N PRO A 615 -7.43 12.61 36.45
CA PRO A 615 -7.00 11.97 35.22
C PRO A 615 -6.61 10.51 35.48
N ALA A 616 -7.05 9.61 34.62
CA ALA A 616 -6.61 8.23 34.57
C ALA A 616 -6.14 7.89 33.16
N THR A 617 -5.07 7.13 33.06
CA THR A 617 -4.60 6.56 31.80
C THR A 617 -5.25 5.20 31.61
N ILE A 618 -6.00 5.02 30.53
CA ILE A 618 -6.62 3.75 30.13
C ILE A 618 -6.07 3.40 28.74
N ASP A 619 -5.42 2.24 28.61
CA ASP A 619 -4.74 1.75 27.40
C ASP A 619 -3.85 2.81 26.73
N GLY A 620 -3.09 3.53 27.56
CA GLY A 620 -2.14 4.57 27.12
C GLY A 620 -2.75 5.94 26.83
N THR A 621 -4.08 6.09 26.90
CA THR A 621 -4.77 7.38 26.68
C THR A 621 -5.26 7.98 28.00
N ILE A 622 -5.07 9.29 28.20
CA ILE A 622 -5.49 9.98 29.42
C ILE A 622 -6.94 10.45 29.29
N TYR A 623 -7.77 10.11 30.28
CA TYR A 623 -9.17 10.50 30.40
C TYR A 623 -9.42 11.20 31.74
N THR A 624 -10.36 12.14 31.76
CA THR A 624 -10.88 12.73 33.00
C THR A 624 -12.04 11.89 33.52
N LEU A 625 -11.99 11.51 34.80
CA LEU A 625 -13.01 10.66 35.42
C LEU A 625 -14.27 11.45 35.85
N PRO A 626 -15.46 10.82 35.84
CA PRO A 626 -15.71 9.42 35.45
C PRO A 626 -15.73 9.23 33.92
N VAL A 627 -15.24 8.07 33.46
CA VAL A 627 -15.26 7.67 32.04
C VAL A 627 -15.68 6.22 31.92
N SER A 628 -16.35 5.86 30.82
CA SER A 628 -16.85 4.50 30.62
C SER A 628 -16.53 3.93 29.24
N PHE A 629 -16.41 2.62 29.16
CA PHE A 629 -16.09 1.89 27.94
C PHE A 629 -16.97 0.64 27.80
N TRP A 630 -17.24 0.28 26.54
CA TRP A 630 -17.80 -1.01 26.19
C TRP A 630 -16.67 -1.92 25.71
N TRP A 631 -16.28 -2.87 26.55
CA TRP A 631 -15.15 -3.76 26.27
C TRP A 631 -15.60 -5.19 26.05
N THR A 632 -14.90 -5.90 25.17
CA THR A 632 -15.21 -7.28 24.83
C THR A 632 -14.91 -8.20 26.00
N SER A 633 -15.86 -9.08 26.34
CA SER A 633 -15.65 -10.10 27.37
C SER A 633 -14.44 -10.99 27.01
N GLY A 634 -13.49 -11.09 27.93
CA GLY A 634 -12.21 -11.78 27.82
C GLY A 634 -11.02 -10.90 27.44
N SER A 635 -11.22 -9.62 27.09
CA SER A 635 -10.11 -8.71 26.76
C SER A 635 -9.36 -8.23 28.00
N ASN A 636 -8.06 -7.94 27.81
CA ASN A 636 -7.19 -7.41 28.86
C ASN A 636 -6.92 -5.92 28.60
N HIS A 637 -7.19 -5.09 29.61
CA HIS A 637 -7.02 -3.65 29.54
C HIS A 637 -6.14 -3.15 30.66
N SER A 638 -5.24 -2.23 30.33
CA SER A 638 -4.33 -1.61 31.29
C SER A 638 -4.88 -0.26 31.70
N PHE A 639 -4.81 0.05 32.98
CA PHE A 639 -5.15 1.37 33.47
C PHE A 639 -4.23 1.81 34.61
N THR A 640 -4.15 3.11 34.82
CA THR A 640 -3.41 3.73 35.93
C THR A 640 -4.10 5.03 36.32
N TYR A 641 -4.34 5.21 37.61
CA TYR A 641 -4.88 6.44 38.18
C TYR A 641 -3.75 7.42 38.51
N ALA A 642 -3.97 8.72 38.38
CA ALA A 642 -2.97 9.71 38.77
C ALA A 642 -2.64 9.61 40.27
N GLY A 643 -1.37 9.36 40.62
CA GLY A 643 -0.99 9.15 42.01
C GLY A 643 -1.26 10.35 42.92
N ASN A 644 -1.02 11.56 42.42
CA ASN A 644 -1.14 12.79 43.21
C ASN A 644 -1.79 13.88 42.35
N LEU A 645 -2.80 14.56 42.88
CA LEU A 645 -3.35 15.79 42.30
C LEU A 645 -3.14 16.93 43.28
N THR A 646 -2.22 17.82 42.95
CA THR A 646 -1.79 18.91 43.83
C THR A 646 -2.24 20.23 43.22
N ASP A 647 -2.98 21.04 43.97
CA ASP A 647 -3.05 22.48 43.73
C ASP A 647 -2.04 23.21 44.65
N GLU A 648 -2.09 24.54 44.72
CA GLU A 648 -1.08 25.31 45.47
C GLU A 648 -1.02 24.94 46.96
N THR A 649 -2.13 24.52 47.58
CA THR A 649 -2.22 24.33 49.04
C THR A 649 -2.97 23.08 49.50
N THR A 650 -3.62 22.36 48.59
CA THR A 650 -4.39 21.12 48.80
C THR A 650 -3.94 20.04 47.81
N ARG A 651 -3.78 18.80 48.29
CA ARG A 651 -3.40 17.65 47.47
C ARG A 651 -4.31 16.45 47.71
N TYR A 652 -4.68 15.75 46.65
CA TYR A 652 -5.37 14.46 46.72
C TYR A 652 -4.37 13.34 46.40
N LEU A 653 -4.17 12.43 47.34
CA LEU A 653 -3.25 11.30 47.22
C LEU A 653 -4.04 10.02 47.00
N LEU A 654 -3.71 9.27 45.95
CA LEU A 654 -4.29 7.96 45.67
C LEU A 654 -3.92 6.99 46.81
N VAL A 655 -4.94 6.39 47.43
CA VAL A 655 -4.81 5.42 48.52
C VAL A 655 -4.84 4.01 47.93
N GLU A 656 -5.88 3.68 47.17
CA GLU A 656 -6.05 2.38 46.55
C GLU A 656 -6.97 2.46 45.33
N VAL A 657 -7.01 1.38 44.55
CA VAL A 657 -7.93 1.22 43.43
C VAL A 657 -8.68 -0.09 43.60
N SER A 658 -10.00 -0.08 43.42
CA SER A 658 -10.88 -1.23 43.69
C SER A 658 -10.62 -2.46 42.80
N SER A 659 -9.76 -2.35 41.79
CA SER A 659 -9.38 -3.45 40.89
C SER A 659 -7.93 -3.31 40.45
N ARG A 660 -7.31 -4.45 40.11
CA ARG A 660 -5.91 -4.50 39.67
C ARG A 660 -5.81 -4.28 38.16
N SER A 661 -4.71 -3.66 37.76
CA SER A 661 -4.30 -3.51 36.36
C SER A 661 -3.22 -4.54 36.03
N PRO A 662 -3.28 -5.24 34.89
CA PRO A 662 -4.34 -5.19 33.88
C PRO A 662 -5.66 -5.86 34.36
N LEU A 663 -6.80 -5.33 33.90
CA LEU A 663 -8.14 -5.89 34.09
C LEU A 663 -8.48 -6.85 32.95
N THR A 664 -8.77 -8.11 33.29
CA THR A 664 -9.46 -9.03 32.38
C THR A 664 -10.95 -8.81 32.49
N VAL A 665 -11.55 -8.28 31.43
CA VAL A 665 -12.98 -7.96 31.37
C VAL A 665 -13.77 -9.26 31.28
N THR A 666 -14.74 -9.47 32.15
CA THR A 666 -15.61 -10.66 32.11
C THR A 666 -17.06 -10.28 32.32
N ASP A 667 -17.31 -9.41 33.29
CA ASP A 667 -18.63 -8.87 33.61
C ASP A 667 -18.59 -7.34 33.76
N PRO A 668 -19.74 -6.66 33.72
CA PRO A 668 -19.82 -5.23 33.98
C PRO A 668 -19.20 -4.89 35.34
N LEU A 669 -18.34 -3.87 35.38
CA LEU A 669 -17.58 -3.53 36.57
C LEU A 669 -17.35 -2.02 36.68
N THR A 670 -17.40 -1.53 37.91
CA THR A 670 -16.99 -0.16 38.25
C THR A 670 -15.65 -0.18 38.99
N VAL A 671 -14.62 0.36 38.36
CA VAL A 671 -13.29 0.55 38.95
C VAL A 671 -13.23 1.92 39.61
N THR A 672 -12.94 1.96 40.90
CA THR A 672 -12.94 3.20 41.71
C THR A 672 -11.55 3.45 42.28
N GLY A 673 -10.96 4.60 41.96
CA GLY A 673 -9.76 5.10 42.64
C GLY A 673 -10.15 5.87 43.91
N LEU A 674 -9.67 5.40 45.06
CA LEU A 674 -9.92 6.02 46.37
C LEU A 674 -8.78 6.98 46.71
N TYR A 675 -9.12 8.23 46.99
CA TYR A 675 -8.17 9.30 47.33
C TYR A 675 -8.38 9.79 48.76
N LYS A 676 -7.29 10.25 49.39
CA LYS A 676 -7.33 11.02 50.63
C LYS A 676 -6.86 12.44 50.40
N THR A 677 -7.45 13.40 51.11
CA THR A 677 -7.09 14.81 51.06
C THR A 677 -5.94 15.11 52.03
N GLN A 678 -4.97 15.89 51.57
CA GLN A 678 -3.88 16.44 52.35
C GLN A 678 -3.82 17.97 52.18
N TYR A 679 -3.41 18.66 53.23
CA TYR A 679 -3.25 20.11 53.24
C TYR A 679 -1.79 20.51 53.47
N MET A 680 -1.36 21.60 52.84
CA MET A 680 -0.03 22.16 53.01
C MET A 680 0.04 22.99 54.30
N LEU A 681 1.04 22.70 55.12
CA LEU A 681 1.45 23.54 56.24
C LEU A 681 2.69 24.34 55.81
N ASN A 682 2.59 25.66 55.80
CA ASN A 682 3.71 26.53 55.51
C ASN A 682 4.21 27.20 56.80
N ILE A 683 5.51 27.08 57.07
CA ILE A 683 6.14 27.60 58.28
C ILE A 683 7.16 28.68 57.92
N SER A 684 7.08 29.82 58.60
CA SER A 684 8.03 30.93 58.44
C SER A 684 8.37 31.57 59.79
N THR A 685 9.17 32.64 59.76
CA THR A 685 9.59 33.37 60.95
C THR A 685 9.35 34.88 60.81
N ILE A 686 9.31 35.59 61.93
CA ILE A 686 9.41 37.07 61.98
C ILE A 686 10.59 37.45 62.88
N PRO A 687 11.54 38.29 62.42
CA PRO A 687 11.81 38.68 61.02
C PRO A 687 11.83 37.52 60.01
N SER A 688 11.48 37.82 58.75
CA SER A 688 11.38 36.82 57.68
C SER A 688 12.73 36.20 57.36
N GLY A 689 12.76 34.87 57.19
CA GLY A 689 13.96 34.12 56.82
C GLY A 689 15.01 33.93 57.92
N LEU A 690 14.66 34.16 59.19
CA LEU A 690 15.59 34.08 60.32
C LEU A 690 16.14 32.66 60.56
N ILE A 691 15.28 31.65 60.52
CA ILE A 691 15.65 30.23 60.64
C ILE A 691 14.62 29.35 59.93
N GLN A 692 15.06 28.24 59.35
CA GLN A 692 14.15 27.23 58.83
C GLN A 692 13.65 26.34 59.98
N ILE A 693 12.34 26.24 60.13
CA ILE A 693 11.71 25.36 61.11
C ILE A 693 11.24 24.09 60.39
N ASN A 694 11.65 22.93 60.90
CA ASN A 694 11.21 21.65 60.39
C ASN A 694 9.71 21.44 60.68
N GLY A 695 8.97 20.96 59.69
CA GLY A 695 7.53 20.72 59.82
C GLY A 695 6.71 21.25 58.64
N SER A 696 7.28 22.09 57.77
CA SER A 696 6.59 22.48 56.52
C SER A 696 6.40 21.26 55.62
N GLY A 697 5.20 21.07 55.09
CA GLY A 697 4.89 19.92 54.23
C GLY A 697 3.41 19.57 54.14
N TRP A 698 3.14 18.44 53.50
CA TRP A 698 1.79 17.91 53.26
C TRP A 698 1.37 16.96 54.38
N TYR A 699 0.21 17.21 54.96
CA TYR A 699 -0.35 16.41 56.05
C TYR A 699 -1.75 15.93 55.75
N ASP A 700 -2.09 14.72 56.20
CA ASP A 700 -3.44 14.15 56.03
C ASP A 700 -4.49 15.05 56.70
N SER A 701 -5.65 15.19 56.05
CA SER A 701 -6.77 15.93 56.61
C SER A 701 -7.10 15.43 58.02
N ARG A 702 -7.29 16.36 58.96
CA ARG A 702 -7.54 16.14 60.40
C ARG A 702 -6.35 15.62 61.21
N SER A 703 -5.18 15.43 60.61
CA SER A 703 -3.97 15.11 61.38
C SER A 703 -3.52 16.30 62.23
N LYS A 704 -2.80 16.01 63.31
CA LYS A 704 -2.25 17.00 64.24
C LYS A 704 -0.73 17.05 64.08
N VAL A 705 -0.18 18.26 63.96
CA VAL A 705 1.25 18.52 63.74
C VAL A 705 1.79 19.36 64.88
N THR A 706 2.83 18.89 65.55
CA THR A 706 3.48 19.62 66.64
C THR A 706 4.69 20.40 66.11
N LEU A 707 4.70 21.72 66.27
CA LEU A 707 5.77 22.62 65.84
C LEU A 707 6.57 23.12 67.03
N THR A 708 7.89 23.12 66.90
CA THR A 708 8.81 23.63 67.93
C THR A 708 9.74 24.65 67.31
N ALA A 709 9.72 25.88 67.83
CA ALA A 709 10.62 26.95 67.40
C ALA A 709 11.99 26.73 68.06
N PRO A 710 13.06 26.50 67.29
CA PRO A 710 14.39 26.26 67.85
C PRO A 710 14.98 27.55 68.47
N PRO A 711 15.86 27.45 69.46
CA PRO A 711 16.61 28.61 69.95
C PRO A 711 17.46 29.23 68.83
N LEU A 712 17.52 30.57 68.76
CA LEU A 712 18.20 31.30 67.69
C LEU A 712 19.11 32.41 68.24
N SER A 713 20.41 32.31 68.02
CA SER A 713 21.02 33.28 67.12
C SER A 713 21.08 34.79 67.48
N GLY A 714 21.21 35.24 68.73
CA GLY A 714 21.07 36.68 69.01
C GLY A 714 19.62 37.17 68.93
N TYR A 715 18.67 36.23 69.05
CA TYR A 715 17.24 36.47 69.23
C TYR A 715 16.67 35.56 70.35
N THR A 716 15.51 35.90 70.90
CA THR A 716 14.70 35.04 71.77
C THR A 716 13.36 34.75 71.10
N PHE A 717 12.86 33.52 71.22
CA PHE A 717 11.52 33.19 70.77
C PHE A 717 10.49 33.93 71.63
N LYS A 718 9.49 34.53 70.99
CA LYS A 718 8.40 35.26 71.63
C LYS A 718 7.10 34.45 71.62
N ALA A 719 6.63 34.06 70.44
CA ALA A 719 5.36 33.36 70.25
C ALA A 719 5.26 32.72 68.86
N TRP A 720 4.34 31.78 68.70
CA TRP A 720 3.86 31.29 67.42
C TRP A 720 2.63 32.09 66.98
N MET A 721 2.50 32.38 65.69
CA MET A 721 1.29 32.92 65.08
C MET A 721 0.75 31.88 64.07
N VAL A 722 -0.40 31.27 64.37
CA VAL A 722 -1.04 30.27 63.50
C VAL A 722 -2.30 30.89 62.91
N ASP A 723 -2.34 31.06 61.59
CA ASP A 723 -3.40 31.74 60.82
C ASP A 723 -3.88 33.07 61.43
N GLY A 724 -2.92 33.85 61.95
CA GLY A 724 -3.18 35.16 62.56
C GLY A 724 -3.48 35.15 64.05
N SER A 725 -3.55 33.99 64.72
CA SER A 725 -3.71 33.89 66.17
C SER A 725 -2.38 33.64 66.88
N GLU A 726 -2.01 34.49 67.85
CA GLU A 726 -0.74 34.40 68.58
C GLU A 726 -0.85 33.47 69.82
N THR A 727 0.16 32.63 70.03
CA THR A 727 0.26 31.71 71.17
C THR A 727 1.71 31.66 71.67
N ALA A 728 1.92 31.94 72.96
CA ALA A 728 3.24 31.95 73.57
C ALA A 728 3.83 30.54 73.84
N SER A 729 3.03 29.48 73.72
CA SER A 729 3.47 28.10 73.93
C SER A 729 4.48 27.65 72.86
N ASN A 730 5.56 26.99 73.28
CA ASN A 730 6.50 26.32 72.40
C ASN A 730 6.91 24.98 73.04
N PRO A 731 6.47 23.83 72.51
CA PRO A 731 5.84 23.62 71.20
C PRO A 731 4.37 24.08 71.08
N VAL A 732 3.85 24.16 69.84
CA VAL A 732 2.44 24.41 69.48
C VAL A 732 1.88 23.26 68.63
N GLU A 733 0.60 22.90 68.80
CA GLU A 733 -0.09 21.86 68.00
C GLU A 733 -1.02 22.50 66.96
N VAL A 734 -0.92 22.09 65.70
CA VAL A 734 -1.74 22.56 64.56
C VAL A 734 -2.56 21.40 64.03
N THR A 735 -3.89 21.57 63.92
CA THR A 735 -4.78 20.58 63.29
C THR A 735 -4.97 20.92 61.80
N MET A 736 -4.75 19.95 60.93
CA MET A 736 -4.74 20.12 59.46
C MET A 736 -6.10 19.81 58.84
N ASP A 737 -7.11 20.61 59.15
CA ASP A 737 -8.46 20.57 58.56
C ASP A 737 -8.63 21.48 57.32
N ALA A 738 -7.67 22.38 57.08
CA ALA A 738 -7.51 23.22 55.90
C ALA A 738 -5.99 23.50 55.69
N PRO A 739 -5.56 24.18 54.61
CA PRO A 739 -4.20 24.71 54.54
C PRO A 739 -3.93 25.69 55.69
N ARG A 740 -2.75 25.59 56.29
CA ARG A 740 -2.39 26.34 57.51
C ARG A 740 -1.07 27.09 57.30
N VAL A 741 -0.95 28.27 57.90
CA VAL A 741 0.29 29.05 57.97
C VAL A 741 0.67 29.26 59.42
N ALA A 742 1.91 28.88 59.78
CA ALA A 742 2.46 29.09 61.12
C ALA A 742 3.73 29.94 61.05
N VAL A 743 3.83 30.95 61.91
CA VAL A 743 4.94 31.90 61.91
C VAL A 743 5.55 31.98 63.31
N ALA A 744 6.84 31.67 63.46
CA ALA A 744 7.55 31.83 64.74
C ALA A 744 8.12 33.26 64.86
N ILE A 745 7.77 33.95 65.94
CA ILE A 745 8.18 35.33 66.19
C ILE A 745 9.42 35.34 67.11
N TYR A 746 10.48 36.03 66.70
CA TYR A 746 11.76 36.15 67.41
C TYR A 746 12.14 37.62 67.68
N GLN A 747 12.81 37.92 68.81
CA GLN A 747 13.21 39.26 69.27
C GLN A 747 14.73 39.36 69.53
N SER A 748 15.45 40.37 69.01
CA SER A 748 16.94 40.49 69.02
C SER A 748 17.61 40.76 70.41
N LEU A 749 18.87 40.35 70.62
CA LEU A 749 19.62 40.30 71.90
C LEU A 749 20.86 41.24 72.10
N GLY A 750 21.33 42.07 71.15
CA GLY A 750 22.46 43.03 71.37
C GLY A 750 23.90 42.52 71.06
N SER A 751 24.98 43.28 71.38
CA SER A 751 26.40 43.01 70.96
C SER A 751 27.26 42.21 71.98
N TYR A 752 28.26 41.43 71.49
CA TYR A 752 29.13 40.50 72.24
C TYR A 752 30.53 40.27 71.60
N ASP A 753 31.50 39.60 72.26
CA ASP A 753 32.86 39.31 71.72
C ASP A 753 33.08 37.81 71.42
N VAL A 754 33.74 37.45 70.31
CA VAL A 754 33.89 36.05 69.84
C VAL A 754 35.33 35.71 69.46
N THR A 755 35.84 34.57 69.94
CA THR A 755 37.16 34.03 69.56
C THR A 755 37.02 32.69 68.83
N VAL A 756 37.73 32.50 67.72
CA VAL A 756 37.77 31.22 66.96
C VAL A 756 39.18 30.63 67.00
N ARG A 757 39.31 29.35 67.36
CA ARG A 757 40.57 28.57 67.45
C ARG A 757 40.47 27.26 66.66
N ALA A 758 41.60 26.60 66.36
CA ALA A 758 41.60 25.27 65.77
C ALA A 758 42.58 24.33 66.48
N LEU A 759 42.17 23.08 66.73
CA LEU A 759 42.97 22.04 67.39
C LEU A 759 43.03 20.76 66.56
N TYR A 760 44.15 20.05 66.66
CA TYR A 760 44.30 18.69 66.15
C TYR A 760 43.78 17.67 67.18
N ALA A 761 42.76 16.90 66.80
CA ALA A 761 42.02 16.05 67.74
C ALA A 761 42.86 15.05 68.56
N PRO A 762 43.89 14.37 68.00
CA PRO A 762 44.65 13.35 68.74
C PRO A 762 45.64 13.89 69.78
N THR A 763 46.22 15.08 69.59
CA THR A 763 47.22 15.65 70.51
C THR A 763 46.70 16.86 71.27
N GLY A 764 45.60 17.47 70.84
CA GLY A 764 45.06 18.70 71.41
C GLY A 764 45.91 19.94 71.11
N GLU A 765 46.89 19.84 70.23
CA GLU A 765 47.75 20.96 69.81
C GLU A 765 46.99 21.94 68.92
N GLU A 766 47.32 23.24 69.03
CA GLU A 766 46.81 24.25 68.11
C GLU A 766 47.34 24.03 66.68
N THR A 767 46.44 24.17 65.73
CA THR A 767 46.76 24.16 64.29
C THR A 767 46.23 25.43 63.65
N GLU A 768 46.82 25.82 62.52
CA GLU A 768 46.31 26.91 61.71
C GLU A 768 45.26 26.37 60.74
N ALA A 769 44.05 26.90 60.81
CA ALA A 769 43.03 26.65 59.80
C ALA A 769 42.46 27.98 59.31
N GLN A 770 42.17 28.05 58.02
CA GLN A 770 41.34 29.12 57.51
C GLN A 770 39.92 28.90 57.99
N PHE A 771 39.22 30.00 58.25
CA PHE A 771 37.78 29.96 58.47
C PHE A 771 37.18 31.23 57.88
N THR A 772 35.91 31.18 57.51
CA THR A 772 35.19 32.38 57.12
C THR A 772 34.34 32.88 58.27
N TRP A 773 34.31 34.20 58.43
CA TRP A 773 33.33 34.92 59.23
C TRP A 773 32.45 35.70 58.26
N ASP A 774 31.20 35.27 58.10
CA ASP A 774 30.25 35.76 57.09
C ASP A 774 30.87 35.83 55.68
N GLY A 775 31.60 34.78 55.31
CA GLY A 775 32.22 34.66 53.99
C GLY A 775 33.58 35.35 53.83
N LYS A 776 34.02 36.20 54.77
CA LYS A 776 35.37 36.78 54.74
C LYS A 776 36.37 35.86 55.42
N ILE A 777 37.53 35.62 54.78
CA ILE A 777 38.53 34.65 55.24
C ILE A 777 39.40 35.23 56.35
N TYR A 778 39.57 34.46 57.42
CA TYR A 778 40.45 34.68 58.56
C TYR A 778 41.24 33.40 58.84
N THR A 779 42.27 33.50 59.69
CA THR A 779 43.10 32.35 60.10
C THR A 779 43.07 32.25 61.63
N THR A 780 42.89 31.03 62.15
CA THR A 780 42.86 30.79 63.60
C THR A 780 44.26 30.92 64.23
N PRO A 781 44.39 31.41 65.48
CA PRO A 781 43.33 31.97 66.32
C PRO A 781 42.98 33.43 65.96
N TYR A 782 41.68 33.81 66.01
CA TYR A 782 41.23 35.18 65.74
C TYR A 782 40.08 35.59 66.65
N THR A 783 40.08 36.86 67.11
CA THR A 783 39.04 37.42 67.99
C THR A 783 38.31 38.58 67.32
N PHE A 784 36.99 38.49 67.23
CA PHE A 784 36.07 39.55 66.84
C PHE A 784 35.52 40.24 68.07
N ARG A 785 35.56 41.57 68.11
CA ARG A 785 35.03 42.38 69.21
C ARG A 785 33.76 43.11 68.79
N THR A 786 32.87 43.37 69.74
CA THR A 786 31.63 44.15 69.55
C THR A 786 30.75 43.63 68.40
N VAL A 787 30.66 42.31 68.30
CA VAL A 787 29.89 41.54 67.33
C VAL A 787 28.39 41.71 67.62
N THR A 788 27.57 42.04 66.63
CA THR A 788 26.12 42.24 66.79
C THR A 788 25.33 41.28 65.92
N GLY A 789 24.36 40.58 66.52
CA GLY A 789 23.51 39.65 65.76
C GLY A 789 24.26 38.37 65.40
N SER A 790 23.57 37.47 64.72
CA SER A 790 24.09 36.15 64.41
C SER A 790 25.15 36.17 63.31
N HIS A 791 26.29 35.52 63.52
CA HIS A 791 27.33 35.39 62.51
C HIS A 791 27.58 33.93 62.13
N THR A 792 27.84 33.70 60.86
CA THR A 792 28.18 32.36 60.37
C THR A 792 29.70 32.21 60.33
N VAL A 793 30.18 31.28 61.13
CA VAL A 793 31.56 30.82 61.08
C VAL A 793 31.62 29.53 60.31
N VAL A 794 32.43 29.48 59.26
CA VAL A 794 32.69 28.26 58.50
C VAL A 794 34.16 27.91 58.62
N ALA A 795 34.47 26.88 59.40
CA ALA A 795 35.81 26.31 59.41
C ALA A 795 36.16 25.76 58.03
N ALA A 796 37.39 25.94 57.55
CA ALA A 796 37.83 25.30 56.31
C ALA A 796 37.71 23.79 56.45
N ALA A 797 37.41 23.11 55.33
CA ALA A 797 37.29 21.66 55.30
C ALA A 797 38.57 20.95 55.74
N THR A 798 39.72 21.61 55.62
CA THR A 798 41.02 21.13 56.11
C THR A 798 41.80 22.20 56.85
N ASP A 799 42.63 21.79 57.81
CA ASP A 799 43.65 22.66 58.38
C ASP A 799 44.85 22.83 57.42
N LYS A 800 45.84 23.62 57.81
CA LYS A 800 47.08 23.85 57.04
C LYS A 800 47.85 22.55 56.74
N ALA A 801 47.68 21.50 57.53
CA ALA A 801 48.30 20.19 57.36
C ALA A 801 47.43 19.21 56.52
N GLY A 802 46.32 19.67 55.95
CA GLY A 802 45.43 18.88 55.08
C GLY A 802 44.47 17.94 55.84
N ARG A 803 44.41 18.04 57.17
CA ARG A 803 43.60 17.20 58.07
C ARG A 803 42.16 17.67 58.03
N THR A 804 41.15 16.78 57.96
CA THR A 804 39.76 17.23 57.74
C THR A 804 39.11 17.76 58.99
N PHE A 805 38.23 18.73 58.85
CA PHE A 805 37.37 19.15 59.94
C PHE A 805 36.56 17.96 60.48
N SER A 806 36.65 17.72 61.78
CA SER A 806 35.94 16.64 62.48
C SER A 806 34.67 17.15 63.14
N LYS A 807 34.78 18.19 63.96
CA LYS A 807 33.66 18.81 64.68
C LYS A 807 34.09 20.13 65.30
N TRP A 808 33.15 20.92 65.79
CA TRP A 808 33.46 21.96 66.76
C TRP A 808 33.55 21.33 68.17
N GLN A 809 34.36 21.89 69.07
CA GLN A 809 34.60 21.26 70.38
C GLN A 809 33.35 21.17 71.25
N ASP A 810 32.52 22.21 71.21
CA ASP A 810 31.35 22.43 72.06
C ASP A 810 30.05 21.86 71.49
N ILE A 811 30.08 21.31 70.26
CA ILE A 811 28.92 20.67 69.63
C ILE A 811 29.30 19.31 69.05
N ALA A 812 28.41 18.32 69.17
CA ALA A 812 28.66 16.98 68.63
C ALA A 812 28.57 16.91 67.09
N SER A 813 28.09 17.96 66.43
CA SER A 813 27.93 18.03 64.96
C SER A 813 29.27 18.09 64.22
N ASN A 814 29.34 17.41 63.08
CA ASN A 814 30.48 17.39 62.17
C ASN A 814 30.40 18.45 61.04
N THR A 815 29.48 19.42 61.15
CA THR A 815 29.34 20.51 60.17
C THR A 815 30.41 21.59 60.35
N THR A 816 31.11 21.93 59.27
CA THR A 816 32.12 23.00 59.24
C THR A 816 31.54 24.38 59.52
N SER A 817 30.32 24.61 59.04
CA SER A 817 29.56 25.82 59.31
C SER A 817 28.83 25.71 60.64
N ARG A 818 28.87 26.81 61.40
CA ARG A 818 28.03 27.02 62.57
C ARG A 818 27.64 28.49 62.71
N THR A 819 26.55 28.69 63.42
CA THR A 819 26.05 30.00 63.77
C THR A 819 26.52 30.38 65.17
N ILE A 820 27.03 31.60 65.33
CA ILE A 820 27.49 32.15 66.61
C ILE A 820 26.55 33.28 67.03
N SER A 821 25.89 33.07 68.17
CA SER A 821 24.82 33.88 68.78
C SER A 821 25.17 34.69 70.00
N SER A 822 26.32 34.34 70.57
CA SER A 822 26.70 34.74 71.91
C SER A 822 28.21 34.83 71.97
N GLY A 823 28.70 35.68 72.87
CA GLY A 823 30.13 35.81 73.10
C GLY A 823 30.75 34.54 73.66
N GLY A 824 32.01 34.27 73.32
CA GLY A 824 32.71 33.05 73.76
C GLY A 824 33.86 32.62 72.84
N VAL A 825 34.46 31.47 73.18
CA VAL A 825 35.56 30.85 72.42
C VAL A 825 35.02 29.60 71.72
N TYR A 826 35.22 29.51 70.40
CA TYR A 826 34.75 28.42 69.55
C TYR A 826 35.92 27.72 68.88
N ILE A 827 36.03 26.41 69.08
CA ILE A 827 37.23 25.64 68.68
C ILE A 827 36.87 24.62 67.59
N ALA A 828 37.47 24.74 66.42
CA ALA A 828 37.36 23.76 65.33
C ALA A 828 38.33 22.60 65.56
N ILE A 829 37.83 21.38 65.61
CA ILE A 829 38.61 20.16 65.79
C ILE A 829 38.84 19.51 64.43
N TYR A 830 40.10 19.27 64.08
CA TYR A 830 40.50 18.63 62.83
C TYR A 830 40.98 17.18 63.06
N GLY A 831 40.42 16.23 62.29
CA GLY A 831 40.70 14.80 62.19
C GLY A 831 41.37 14.40 60.87
N GLN A 832 41.14 13.18 60.32
CA GLN A 832 41.92 12.66 59.17
C GLN A 832 41.26 12.85 57.79
N VAL A 833 42.03 12.86 56.69
CA VAL A 833 41.56 13.15 55.31
C VAL A 833 40.48 12.16 54.79
N LYS A 834 39.33 12.66 54.27
CA LYS A 834 38.24 11.84 53.65
C LYS A 834 38.40 11.76 52.13
N ARG A 835 38.37 10.55 51.58
CA ARG A 835 38.64 10.21 50.16
C ARG A 835 37.34 9.74 49.44
N ASP A 836 37.08 10.09 48.16
CA ASP A 836 35.87 9.74 47.36
C ASP A 836 36.12 9.69 45.80
N PHE A 837 35.16 9.32 44.93
CA PHE A 837 35.30 9.30 43.44
C PHE A 837 33.98 9.55 42.66
N SER A 838 34.02 9.90 41.35
CA SER A 838 32.82 10.05 40.48
C SER A 838 32.82 9.13 39.24
N ILE A 839 31.68 8.91 38.56
CA ILE A 839 31.51 8.01 37.38
C ILE A 839 30.73 8.65 36.21
N SER A 840 31.14 8.40 34.96
CA SER A 840 30.36 8.70 33.73
C SER A 840 30.50 7.60 32.64
N ILE A 841 29.58 7.58 31.66
CA ILE A 841 29.53 6.62 30.54
C ILE A 841 29.34 7.33 29.19
N SER A 842 30.01 6.87 28.14
CA SER A 842 29.85 7.38 26.76
C SER A 842 30.08 6.28 25.72
N PRO A 843 29.29 6.21 24.64
CA PRO A 843 28.06 6.97 24.37
C PRO A 843 26.89 6.55 25.28
N ASP A 844 25.80 7.31 25.33
CA ASP A 844 24.61 6.99 26.16
C ASP A 844 23.63 6.04 25.45
N HIS A 845 23.77 5.84 24.13
CA HIS A 845 23.00 4.89 23.32
C HIS A 845 23.87 4.15 22.29
N GLN A 846 23.58 2.86 22.10
CA GLN A 846 24.17 2.02 21.04
C GLN A 846 23.11 1.12 20.40
N ARG A 847 23.25 0.85 19.09
CA ARG A 847 22.39 -0.08 18.35
C ARG A 847 23.22 -1.16 17.67
N ILE A 848 22.92 -2.43 17.96
CA ILE A 848 23.62 -3.60 17.39
C ILE A 848 22.65 -4.69 16.92
N GLY A 849 23.12 -5.61 16.08
CA GLY A 849 22.38 -6.84 15.74
C GLY A 849 22.72 -8.01 16.67
N PRO A 850 21.91 -9.07 16.73
CA PRO A 850 22.27 -10.30 17.44
C PRO A 850 23.58 -10.89 16.91
N GLY A 851 24.47 -11.32 17.80
CA GLY A 851 25.78 -11.86 17.45
C GLY A 851 26.89 -10.81 17.26
N GLN A 852 26.58 -9.52 17.46
CA GLN A 852 27.54 -8.42 17.37
C GLN A 852 28.06 -8.00 18.75
N SER A 853 29.18 -7.27 18.74
CA SER A 853 29.76 -6.65 19.93
C SER A 853 29.75 -5.14 19.84
N THR A 854 29.54 -4.44 20.96
CA THR A 854 29.76 -2.99 21.09
C THR A 854 30.52 -2.68 22.38
N PHE A 855 30.96 -1.43 22.55
CA PHE A 855 31.64 -0.97 23.74
C PHE A 855 31.15 0.39 24.24
N TYR A 856 31.26 0.59 25.54
CA TYR A 856 31.06 1.86 26.23
C TYR A 856 32.32 2.22 26.99
N VAL A 857 32.66 3.51 27.05
CA VAL A 857 33.76 4.04 27.85
C VAL A 857 33.21 4.54 29.18
N ILE A 858 33.72 3.99 30.27
CA ILE A 858 33.45 4.42 31.65
C ILE A 858 34.63 5.26 32.11
N ARG A 859 34.36 6.41 32.70
CA ARG A 859 35.39 7.30 33.27
C ARG A 859 35.15 7.50 34.76
N LEU A 860 36.21 7.35 35.56
CA LEU A 860 36.23 7.65 36.98
C LEU A 860 37.17 8.82 37.29
N GLU A 861 36.78 9.71 38.21
CA GLU A 861 37.60 10.82 38.70
C GLU A 861 37.86 10.70 40.21
N SER A 862 39.08 10.97 40.67
CA SER A 862 39.46 10.94 42.10
C SER A 862 39.07 12.23 42.82
N LEU A 863 38.43 12.11 43.98
CA LEU A 863 38.08 13.21 44.88
C LEU A 863 38.79 13.01 46.24
N GLY A 864 39.36 14.08 46.83
CA GLY A 864 40.00 14.00 48.15
C GLY A 864 41.23 13.08 48.24
N GLY A 865 41.92 12.81 47.11
CA GLY A 865 43.09 11.94 47.06
C GLY A 865 42.76 10.44 47.06
N PHE A 866 41.54 10.07 46.67
CA PHE A 866 41.13 8.68 46.53
C PHE A 866 41.88 7.99 45.40
N ASN A 867 42.83 7.15 45.77
CA ASN A 867 43.64 6.34 44.87
C ASN A 867 43.40 4.83 45.08
N LEU A 868 42.31 4.47 45.76
CA LEU A 868 41.98 3.07 46.02
C LEU A 868 41.30 2.44 44.79
N PRO A 869 41.44 1.11 44.60
CA PRO A 869 40.83 0.43 43.47
C PRO A 869 39.28 0.49 43.51
N VAL A 870 38.66 0.91 42.41
CA VAL A 870 37.21 0.91 42.20
C VAL A 870 36.84 -0.20 41.24
N THR A 871 35.90 -1.07 41.63
CA THR A 871 35.44 -2.21 40.85
C THR A 871 34.13 -1.90 40.14
N LEU A 872 34.05 -2.22 38.85
CA LEU A 872 32.88 -1.99 38.00
C LEU A 872 31.98 -3.23 37.88
N GLY A 873 30.67 -3.00 37.83
CA GLY A 873 29.63 -3.98 37.55
C GLY A 873 28.56 -3.43 36.61
N VAL A 874 27.81 -4.31 35.93
CA VAL A 874 26.72 -3.92 35.04
C VAL A 874 25.49 -4.81 35.27
N LYS A 875 24.30 -4.20 35.27
CA LYS A 875 22.98 -4.86 35.32
C LYS A 875 22.11 -4.40 34.15
N GLY A 876 21.04 -5.15 33.86
CA GLY A 876 20.13 -4.86 32.74
C GLY A 876 20.59 -5.41 31.39
N MET A 877 21.51 -6.38 31.41
CA MET A 877 22.00 -7.05 30.21
C MET A 877 20.90 -7.87 29.53
N PRO A 878 20.86 -7.93 28.19
CA PRO A 878 20.01 -8.86 27.47
C PRO A 878 20.24 -10.32 27.87
N VAL A 879 19.18 -11.14 27.90
CA VAL A 879 19.34 -12.60 28.03
C VAL A 879 20.12 -13.16 26.84
N ASN A 880 20.95 -14.18 27.05
CA ASN A 880 21.90 -14.68 26.05
C ASN A 880 22.85 -13.57 25.56
N SER A 881 23.48 -12.82 26.45
CA SER A 881 24.59 -11.92 26.13
C SER A 881 25.65 -12.00 27.23
N ASN A 882 26.84 -11.47 26.98
CA ASN A 882 27.86 -11.30 28.00
C ASN A 882 28.42 -9.89 27.99
N SER A 883 29.05 -9.50 29.11
CA SER A 883 29.71 -8.22 29.28
C SER A 883 31.05 -8.39 29.97
N THR A 884 32.06 -7.66 29.52
CA THR A 884 33.39 -7.64 30.11
C THR A 884 33.87 -6.21 30.27
N PHE A 885 34.48 -5.88 31.41
CA PHE A 885 35.18 -4.61 31.62
C PHE A 885 36.68 -4.81 31.42
N ASN A 886 37.34 -3.88 30.72
CA ASN A 886 38.78 -3.84 30.57
C ASN A 886 39.33 -2.42 30.87
N PRO A 887 39.98 -2.19 32.02
CA PRO A 887 40.05 -3.07 33.20
C PRO A 887 38.72 -3.11 33.99
N ARG A 888 38.46 -4.21 34.72
CA ARG A 888 37.28 -4.33 35.62
C ARG A 888 37.42 -3.54 36.92
N THR A 889 38.65 -3.36 37.37
CA THR A 889 38.99 -2.59 38.56
C THR A 889 40.07 -1.60 38.19
N LEU A 890 39.89 -0.33 38.52
CA LEU A 890 40.81 0.75 38.20
C LEU A 890 40.89 1.76 39.34
N GLN A 891 42.03 2.44 39.45
CA GLN A 891 42.21 3.54 40.40
C GLN A 891 41.80 4.86 39.74
N PRO A 892 40.95 5.67 40.37
CA PRO A 892 40.64 7.01 39.87
C PRO A 892 41.86 7.95 39.98
N PRO A 893 42.07 8.87 39.02
CA PRO A 893 41.34 9.00 37.76
C PRO A 893 41.72 7.90 36.77
N GLY A 894 40.74 7.37 36.05
CA GLY A 894 40.99 6.31 35.07
C GLY A 894 39.79 6.00 34.19
N THR A 895 40.03 5.28 33.09
CA THR A 895 38.99 4.84 32.16
C THR A 895 38.96 3.32 32.04
N ALA A 896 37.76 2.78 31.83
CA ALA A 896 37.53 1.37 31.57
C ALA A 896 36.57 1.20 30.39
N THR A 897 36.81 0.19 29.56
CA THR A 897 35.93 -0.15 28.45
C THR A 897 35.00 -1.28 28.85
N LEU A 898 33.69 -1.05 28.82
CA LEU A 898 32.66 -2.07 28.93
C LEU A 898 32.36 -2.61 27.53
N THR A 899 32.81 -3.82 27.23
CA THR A 899 32.46 -4.55 26.01
C THR A 899 31.22 -5.40 26.28
N ILE A 900 30.24 -5.32 25.39
CA ILE A 900 29.04 -6.17 25.39
C ILE A 900 29.08 -7.03 24.14
N ASN A 901 29.04 -8.35 24.33
CA ASN A 901 28.90 -9.30 23.24
C ASN A 901 27.49 -9.91 23.29
N THR A 902 26.80 -9.83 22.17
CA THR A 902 25.53 -10.54 21.98
C THR A 902 25.77 -11.85 21.25
N TYR A 903 24.92 -12.84 21.48
CA TYR A 903 24.87 -14.09 20.74
C TYR A 903 23.80 -14.02 19.63
N PRO A 904 23.85 -14.89 18.62
CA PRO A 904 22.79 -14.97 17.59
C PRO A 904 21.37 -15.25 18.15
N THR A 905 21.29 -15.74 19.39
CA THR A 905 20.06 -16.05 20.13
C THR A 905 19.63 -14.93 21.08
N THR A 906 20.35 -13.81 21.17
CA THR A 906 19.96 -12.68 22.01
C THR A 906 18.67 -12.06 21.46
N PRO A 907 17.60 -11.92 22.27
CA PRO A 907 16.32 -11.39 21.79
C PRO A 907 16.41 -9.93 21.36
N VAL A 908 15.79 -9.58 20.24
CA VAL A 908 15.68 -8.18 19.80
C VAL A 908 14.86 -7.35 20.79
N GLY A 909 15.22 -6.08 20.98
CA GLY A 909 14.60 -5.23 22.00
C GLY A 909 15.50 -4.08 22.45
N SER A 910 14.99 -3.21 23.31
CA SER A 910 15.76 -2.11 23.92
C SER A 910 16.04 -2.41 25.38
N TYR A 911 17.29 -2.24 25.81
CA TYR A 911 17.79 -2.62 27.12
C TYR A 911 18.45 -1.41 27.79
N VAL A 912 18.14 -1.20 29.07
CA VAL A 912 18.76 -0.15 29.89
C VAL A 912 19.85 -0.78 30.75
N LEU A 913 21.08 -0.44 30.44
CA LEU A 913 22.27 -0.89 31.15
C LEU A 913 22.52 0.04 32.33
N THR A 914 22.66 -0.51 33.53
CA THR A 914 23.06 0.24 34.73
C THR A 914 24.46 -0.21 35.16
N VAL A 915 25.44 0.70 35.06
CA VAL A 915 26.82 0.46 35.49
C VAL A 915 27.00 0.96 36.92
N THR A 916 27.60 0.14 37.78
CA THR A 916 27.88 0.43 39.19
C THR A 916 29.39 0.43 39.43
N ALA A 917 29.90 1.44 40.12
CA ALA A 917 31.29 1.53 40.58
C ALA A 917 31.33 1.45 42.11
N VAL A 918 32.14 0.53 42.64
CA VAL A 918 32.26 0.27 44.09
C VAL A 918 33.73 0.32 44.51
N GLY A 919 34.07 1.17 45.49
CA GLY A 919 35.41 1.24 46.08
C GLY A 919 35.34 1.78 47.51
N ASP A 920 36.01 1.13 48.46
CA ASP A 920 36.07 1.54 49.88
C ASP A 920 34.70 1.85 50.52
N ASN A 921 33.71 0.95 50.33
CA ASN A 921 32.31 1.11 50.76
C ASN A 921 31.53 2.28 50.12
N ILE A 922 32.09 2.96 49.12
CA ILE A 922 31.42 4.00 48.32
C ILE A 922 30.86 3.38 47.04
N VAL A 923 29.63 3.75 46.68
CA VAL A 923 28.90 3.21 45.52
C VAL A 923 28.31 4.33 44.66
N HIS A 924 28.62 4.34 43.36
CA HIS A 924 28.02 5.25 42.37
C HIS A 924 27.50 4.49 41.14
N THR A 925 26.47 5.03 40.46
CA THR A 925 25.84 4.39 39.29
C THR A 925 25.60 5.33 38.13
N VAL A 926 25.62 4.81 36.90
CA VAL A 926 25.28 5.53 35.65
C VAL A 926 24.56 4.61 34.66
N GLN A 927 23.76 5.15 33.73
CA GLN A 927 22.96 4.37 32.78
C GLN A 927 23.30 4.62 31.30
N ALA A 928 23.13 3.61 30.45
CA ALA A 928 23.16 3.72 28.99
C ALA A 928 22.14 2.77 28.34
N ARG A 929 21.78 3.01 27.07
CA ARG A 929 20.78 2.21 26.33
C ARG A 929 21.43 1.37 25.22
N LEU A 930 21.03 0.10 25.13
CA LEU A 930 21.42 -0.83 24.07
C LEU A 930 20.19 -1.30 23.30
N SER A 931 20.14 -1.07 21.99
CA SER A 931 19.02 -1.51 21.15
C SER A 931 19.44 -2.63 20.19
N MET A 932 18.65 -3.71 20.14
CA MET A 932 18.81 -4.82 19.21
C MET A 932 17.68 -4.86 18.20
N GLY A 933 18.02 -4.74 16.91
CA GLY A 933 17.04 -4.69 15.81
C GLY A 933 17.11 -5.87 14.83
N ALA A 934 15.96 -6.37 14.42
CA ALA A 934 15.79 -7.31 13.31
C ALA A 934 15.39 -6.59 12.03
N CYS A 935 15.91 -7.02 10.87
CA CYS A 935 15.56 -6.48 9.54
C CYS A 935 15.83 -4.96 9.42
N ILE A 936 16.91 -4.46 10.02
CA ILE A 936 17.15 -3.03 10.24
C ILE A 936 17.18 -2.18 8.96
N VAL A 937 17.64 -2.74 7.83
CA VAL A 937 17.60 -2.06 6.53
C VAL A 937 16.16 -1.94 6.02
N ALA A 938 15.35 -2.99 6.16
CA ALA A 938 13.95 -2.95 5.77
C ALA A 938 13.16 -1.99 6.68
N THR A 939 13.39 -2.02 7.99
CA THR A 939 12.81 -1.05 8.94
C THR A 939 13.16 0.39 8.58
N ALA A 940 14.43 0.67 8.24
CA ALA A 940 14.84 2.01 7.82
C ALA A 940 14.17 2.43 6.49
N THR A 941 13.96 1.48 5.59
CA THR A 941 13.37 1.71 4.26
C THR A 941 11.86 1.96 4.32
N TYR A 942 11.14 1.17 5.12
CA TYR A 942 9.67 1.23 5.26
C TYR A 942 9.21 2.09 6.44
N GLY A 943 10.15 2.62 7.23
CA GLY A 943 9.90 3.61 8.28
C GLY A 943 9.31 3.06 9.58
N SER A 944 8.91 1.79 9.62
CA SER A 944 8.37 1.17 10.82
C SER A 944 8.70 -0.32 10.88
N GLU A 945 8.91 -0.82 12.10
CA GLU A 945 9.01 -2.26 12.36
C GLU A 945 7.68 -2.98 12.18
N LEU A 946 6.55 -2.26 12.21
CA LEU A 946 5.20 -2.77 12.04
C LEU A 946 4.71 -2.72 10.59
N SER A 947 5.54 -2.29 9.63
CA SER A 947 5.15 -2.31 8.22
C SER A 947 4.88 -3.74 7.75
N GLY A 948 3.93 -3.93 6.84
CA GLY A 948 3.55 -5.26 6.35
C GLY A 948 4.73 -6.02 5.73
N GLU A 949 5.64 -5.31 5.06
CA GLU A 949 6.87 -5.87 4.48
C GLU A 949 7.84 -6.37 5.55
N VAL A 950 8.05 -5.58 6.61
CA VAL A 950 8.94 -5.95 7.71
C VAL A 950 8.35 -7.08 8.53
N GLN A 951 7.03 -7.09 8.75
CA GLN A 951 6.32 -8.17 9.42
C GLN A 951 6.37 -9.47 8.61
N PHE A 952 6.22 -9.40 7.29
CA PHE A 952 6.41 -10.57 6.42
C PHE A 952 7.82 -11.15 6.54
N LEU A 953 8.86 -10.31 6.43
CA LEU A 953 10.26 -10.76 6.53
C LEU A 953 10.55 -11.42 7.89
N ARG A 954 10.02 -10.86 8.99
CA ARG A 954 10.11 -11.45 10.33
C ARG A 954 9.38 -12.78 10.41
N GLY A 955 8.15 -12.84 9.91
CA GLY A 955 7.36 -14.08 9.88
C GLY A 955 8.05 -15.18 9.07
N PHE A 956 8.57 -14.87 7.88
CA PHE A 956 9.30 -15.82 7.05
C PHE A 956 10.57 -16.33 7.74
N ARG A 957 11.37 -15.42 8.30
CA ARG A 957 12.60 -15.77 9.03
C ARG A 957 12.31 -16.59 10.29
N ASP A 958 11.44 -16.10 11.16
CA ASP A 958 11.29 -16.63 12.52
C ASP A 958 10.35 -17.84 12.57
N ASN A 959 9.30 -17.86 11.73
CA ASN A 959 8.28 -18.92 11.77
C ASN A 959 8.51 -20.05 10.76
N GLN A 960 9.37 -19.85 9.76
CA GLN A 960 9.66 -20.88 8.75
C GLN A 960 11.14 -21.25 8.76
N VAL A 961 12.04 -20.32 8.47
CA VAL A 961 13.47 -20.63 8.31
C VAL A 961 14.13 -21.05 9.63
N ARG A 962 14.02 -20.25 10.69
CA ARG A 962 14.71 -20.51 11.98
C ARG A 962 14.18 -21.72 12.76
N LYS A 963 13.03 -22.28 12.39
CA LYS A 963 12.48 -23.49 13.04
C LYS A 963 13.11 -24.79 12.55
N THR A 964 13.97 -24.69 11.54
CA THR A 964 14.68 -25.83 10.94
C THR A 964 16.15 -25.74 11.31
N PHE A 965 16.80 -26.89 11.51
CA PHE A 965 18.21 -26.98 11.84
C PHE A 965 19.08 -26.41 10.72
N ALA A 966 18.76 -26.74 9.46
CA ALA A 966 19.44 -26.18 8.30
C ALA A 966 19.22 -24.66 8.18
N GLY A 967 17.99 -24.18 8.37
CA GLY A 967 17.65 -22.77 8.29
C GLY A 967 18.23 -21.92 9.43
N GLU A 968 18.23 -22.41 10.66
CA GLU A 968 18.87 -21.74 11.80
C GLU A 968 20.39 -21.64 11.62
N SER A 969 21.02 -22.71 11.13
CA SER A 969 22.45 -22.73 10.81
C SER A 969 22.77 -21.73 9.70
N PHE A 970 22.01 -21.71 8.60
CA PHE A 970 22.16 -20.69 7.56
C PHE A 970 21.99 -19.27 8.10
N MET A 971 20.95 -19.03 8.89
CA MET A 971 20.69 -17.71 9.48
C MET A 971 21.82 -17.26 10.43
N SER A 972 22.50 -18.19 11.09
CA SER A 972 23.67 -17.87 11.91
C SER A 972 24.84 -17.37 11.06
N ALA A 973 25.13 -18.03 9.93
CA ALA A 973 26.16 -17.57 8.99
C ALA A 973 25.77 -16.25 8.30
N PHE A 974 24.53 -16.14 7.86
CA PHE A 974 23.98 -14.94 7.22
C PHE A 974 23.99 -13.73 8.15
N ASN A 975 23.61 -13.88 9.41
CA ASN A 975 23.56 -12.78 10.38
C ASN A 975 24.96 -12.19 10.64
N ILE A 976 26.01 -13.03 10.72
CA ILE A 976 27.39 -12.57 10.87
C ILE A 976 27.77 -11.63 9.71
N TRP A 977 27.43 -12.02 8.48
CA TRP A 977 27.69 -11.21 7.30
C TRP A 977 26.78 -9.97 7.20
N TYR A 978 25.47 -10.11 7.41
CA TYR A 978 24.49 -9.04 7.26
C TYR A 978 24.70 -7.93 8.28
N TYR A 979 24.90 -8.28 9.55
CA TYR A 979 25.06 -7.28 10.62
C TYR A 979 26.46 -6.64 10.66
N SER A 980 27.43 -7.13 9.90
CA SER A 980 28.74 -6.48 9.79
C SER A 980 28.71 -5.14 9.04
N PHE A 981 27.65 -4.85 8.28
CA PHE A 981 27.53 -3.61 7.51
C PHE A 981 26.13 -2.96 7.58
N SER A 982 25.06 -3.74 7.82
CA SER A 982 23.69 -3.24 7.75
C SER A 982 23.31 -2.10 8.71
N PRO A 983 23.90 -1.95 9.92
CA PRO A 983 23.61 -0.79 10.77
C PRO A 983 24.00 0.54 10.12
N TYR A 984 25.19 0.61 9.53
CA TYR A 984 25.65 1.81 8.82
C TYR A 984 24.77 2.17 7.62
N VAL A 985 24.32 1.15 6.88
CA VAL A 985 23.39 1.33 5.75
C VAL A 985 22.02 1.80 6.24
N ALA A 986 21.51 1.23 7.32
CA ALA A 986 20.22 1.61 7.90
C ALA A 986 20.23 3.04 8.45
N ASP A 987 21.32 3.47 9.10
CA ASP A 987 21.47 4.84 9.59
C ASP A 987 21.53 5.84 8.43
N TYR A 988 22.26 5.52 7.36
CA TYR A 988 22.29 6.33 6.14
C TYR A 988 20.90 6.46 5.49
N ILE A 989 20.16 5.34 5.38
CA ILE A 989 18.79 5.34 4.85
C ILE A 989 17.87 6.19 5.74
N ASN A 990 17.96 6.08 7.06
CA ASN A 990 17.09 6.84 7.98
C ASN A 990 17.24 8.36 7.82
N GLN A 991 18.43 8.83 7.50
CA GLN A 991 18.78 10.24 7.34
C GLN A 991 18.46 10.81 5.95
N SER A 992 18.16 9.97 4.95
CA SER A 992 17.97 10.42 3.55
C SER A 992 16.71 9.85 2.91
N SER A 993 15.77 10.73 2.57
CA SER A 993 14.53 10.36 1.85
C SER A 993 14.81 9.73 0.49
N SER A 994 15.82 10.21 -0.24
CA SER A 994 16.23 9.62 -1.53
C SER A 994 16.83 8.23 -1.36
N ALA A 995 17.61 8.00 -0.31
CA ALA A 995 18.14 6.67 0.01
C ALA A 995 17.01 5.69 0.39
N LYS A 996 15.96 6.14 1.08
CA LYS A 996 14.74 5.33 1.34
C LYS A 996 14.05 4.92 0.04
N SER A 997 13.83 5.85 -0.89
CA SER A 997 13.20 5.53 -2.18
C SER A 997 14.02 4.54 -3.00
N PHE A 998 15.34 4.72 -3.06
CA PHE A 998 16.23 3.79 -3.75
C PHE A 998 16.27 2.41 -3.07
N ALA A 999 16.30 2.37 -1.74
CA ALA A 999 16.22 1.12 -0.99
C ALA A 999 14.88 0.40 -1.20
N ARG A 1000 13.76 1.10 -1.35
CA ARG A 1000 12.45 0.50 -1.72
C ARG A 1000 12.51 -0.16 -3.09
N LEU A 1001 13.11 0.51 -4.07
CA LEU A 1001 13.26 -0.03 -5.42
C LEU A 1001 14.07 -1.34 -5.41
N ILE A 1002 15.13 -1.41 -4.59
CA ILE A 1002 15.96 -2.61 -4.45
C ILE A 1002 15.27 -3.70 -3.63
N LEU A 1003 14.60 -3.36 -2.52
CA LEU A 1003 14.00 -4.35 -1.62
C LEU A 1003 12.68 -4.92 -2.12
N HIS A 1004 11.91 -4.18 -2.92
CA HIS A 1004 10.59 -4.64 -3.35
C HIS A 1004 10.64 -5.95 -4.17
N PRO A 1005 11.50 -6.11 -5.21
CA PRO A 1005 11.65 -7.37 -5.90
C PRO A 1005 12.18 -8.50 -4.99
N LEU A 1006 13.11 -8.19 -4.08
CA LEU A 1006 13.65 -9.16 -3.12
C LEU A 1006 12.54 -9.70 -2.21
N ILE A 1007 11.68 -8.83 -1.67
CA ILE A 1007 10.55 -9.24 -0.83
C ILE A 1007 9.59 -10.12 -1.63
N LYS A 1008 9.30 -9.81 -2.89
CA LYS A 1008 8.48 -10.66 -3.77
C LYS A 1008 9.12 -12.03 -4.01
N ILE A 1009 10.43 -12.10 -4.22
CA ILE A 1009 11.16 -13.38 -4.32
C ILE A 1009 11.01 -14.20 -3.03
N LEU A 1010 11.14 -13.55 -1.87
CA LEU A 1010 10.98 -14.22 -0.59
C LEU A 1010 9.53 -14.65 -0.32
N TYR A 1011 8.52 -13.94 -0.84
CA TYR A 1011 7.13 -14.41 -0.86
C TYR A 1011 6.99 -15.72 -1.64
N VAL A 1012 7.59 -15.81 -2.84
CA VAL A 1012 7.58 -17.04 -3.65
C VAL A 1012 8.32 -18.18 -2.94
N ALA A 1013 9.46 -17.88 -2.31
CA ALA A 1013 10.20 -18.84 -1.49
C ALA A 1013 9.37 -19.34 -0.29
N SER A 1014 8.69 -18.43 0.42
CA SER A 1014 7.79 -18.78 1.52
C SER A 1014 6.62 -19.67 1.07
N THR A 1015 6.07 -19.42 -0.12
CA THR A 1015 5.05 -20.32 -0.70
C THR A 1015 5.63 -21.70 -0.98
N SER A 1016 6.86 -21.79 -1.50
CA SER A 1016 7.51 -23.10 -1.71
C SER A 1016 7.78 -23.86 -0.40
N TYR A 1017 8.11 -23.15 0.69
CA TYR A 1017 8.21 -23.75 2.02
C TYR A 1017 6.86 -24.34 2.47
N LYS A 1018 5.77 -23.57 2.30
CA LYS A 1018 4.41 -23.99 2.72
C LYS A 1018 3.93 -25.26 2.01
N ILE A 1019 4.32 -25.47 0.74
CA ILE A 1019 3.98 -26.69 -0.02
C ILE A 1019 4.54 -27.94 0.68
N PHE A 1020 5.74 -27.86 1.25
CA PHE A 1020 6.42 -28.98 1.88
C PHE A 1020 6.47 -28.90 3.42
N GLN A 1021 5.63 -28.07 4.05
CA GLN A 1021 5.70 -27.75 5.48
C GLN A 1021 5.60 -28.98 6.42
N HIS A 1022 5.05 -30.11 5.93
CA HIS A 1022 4.99 -31.37 6.66
C HIS A 1022 6.35 -32.06 6.80
N THR A 1023 7.35 -31.63 6.02
CA THR A 1023 8.75 -32.03 6.11
C THR A 1023 9.63 -30.77 6.20
N PRO A 1024 9.70 -30.11 7.38
CA PRO A 1024 10.28 -28.76 7.53
C PRO A 1024 11.71 -28.61 7.01
N GLU A 1025 12.60 -29.58 7.27
CA GLU A 1025 13.98 -29.54 6.77
C GLU A 1025 14.05 -29.57 5.25
N PHE A 1026 13.26 -30.45 4.61
CA PHE A 1026 13.17 -30.47 3.15
C PHE A 1026 12.58 -29.15 2.61
N ALA A 1027 11.55 -28.62 3.28
CA ALA A 1027 10.89 -27.38 2.91
C ALA A 1027 11.82 -26.16 2.93
N VAL A 1028 12.75 -26.09 3.89
CA VAL A 1028 13.71 -24.98 3.96
C VAL A 1028 14.74 -25.05 2.82
N TYR A 1029 15.15 -26.25 2.39
CA TYR A 1029 16.03 -26.41 1.23
C TYR A 1029 15.33 -26.03 -0.09
N THR A 1030 14.08 -26.42 -0.27
CA THR A 1030 13.31 -26.00 -1.47
C THR A 1030 13.11 -24.49 -1.50
N SER A 1031 12.81 -23.89 -0.34
CA SER A 1031 12.69 -22.44 -0.20
C SER A 1031 14.01 -21.71 -0.44
N GLY A 1032 15.10 -22.22 0.13
CA GLY A 1032 16.45 -21.70 -0.08
C GLY A 1032 16.88 -21.77 -1.55
N PHE A 1033 16.55 -22.86 -2.25
CA PHE A 1033 16.81 -23.02 -3.68
C PHE A 1033 16.03 -21.99 -4.51
N VAL A 1034 14.72 -21.86 -4.30
CA VAL A 1034 13.87 -20.90 -5.03
C VAL A 1034 14.34 -19.46 -4.80
N ALA A 1035 14.60 -19.08 -3.54
CA ALA A 1035 15.10 -17.75 -3.21
C ALA A 1035 16.44 -17.46 -3.90
N SER A 1036 17.41 -18.36 -3.76
CA SER A 1036 18.77 -18.19 -4.30
C SER A 1036 18.79 -18.16 -5.83
N PHE A 1037 18.00 -19.02 -6.48
CA PHE A 1037 17.90 -19.09 -7.93
C PHE A 1037 17.32 -17.80 -8.52
N LEU A 1038 16.22 -17.30 -7.93
CA LEU A 1038 15.57 -16.06 -8.35
C LEU A 1038 16.43 -14.83 -8.04
N ILE A 1039 17.13 -14.79 -6.90
CA ILE A 1039 18.09 -13.71 -6.59
C ILE A 1039 19.19 -13.66 -7.65
N GLY A 1040 19.80 -14.79 -7.99
CA GLY A 1040 20.82 -14.84 -9.04
C GLY A 1040 20.29 -14.38 -10.40
N THR A 1041 19.06 -14.78 -10.75
CA THR A 1041 18.43 -14.44 -12.02
C THR A 1041 18.03 -12.96 -12.13
N VAL A 1042 17.46 -12.39 -11.06
CA VAL A 1042 16.91 -11.03 -11.08
C VAL A 1042 17.98 -9.97 -10.83
N TYR A 1043 18.92 -10.21 -9.90
CA TYR A 1043 19.90 -9.20 -9.50
C TYR A 1043 21.25 -9.35 -10.20
N PHE A 1044 21.74 -10.57 -10.38
CA PHE A 1044 23.11 -10.79 -10.83
C PHE A 1044 23.23 -11.08 -12.33
N SER A 1045 22.28 -11.84 -12.91
CA SER A 1045 22.30 -12.19 -14.34
C SER A 1045 22.28 -10.97 -15.29
N PRO A 1046 21.48 -9.91 -15.08
CA PRO A 1046 21.47 -8.76 -16.00
C PRO A 1046 22.82 -8.05 -16.09
N ALA A 1047 23.58 -7.99 -14.99
CA ALA A 1047 24.88 -7.33 -14.94
C ALA A 1047 26.04 -8.23 -15.40
N LEU A 1048 26.04 -9.51 -15.00
CA LEU A 1048 27.19 -10.39 -15.18
C LEU A 1048 27.11 -11.26 -16.43
N ALA A 1049 25.91 -11.62 -16.90
CA ALA A 1049 25.77 -12.47 -18.09
C ALA A 1049 26.37 -11.84 -19.37
N PRO A 1050 26.21 -10.52 -19.65
CA PRO A 1050 26.85 -9.89 -20.81
C PRO A 1050 28.38 -9.91 -20.78
N ILE A 1051 28.98 -9.74 -19.60
CA ILE A 1051 30.44 -9.77 -19.40
C ILE A 1051 30.98 -11.18 -19.67
N LEU A 1052 30.25 -12.21 -19.23
CA LEU A 1052 30.59 -13.61 -19.49
C LEU A 1052 30.44 -14.00 -20.96
N LEU A 1053 29.62 -13.29 -21.75
CA LEU A 1053 29.52 -13.46 -23.21
C LEU A 1053 30.71 -12.87 -23.98
N PHE A 1054 31.34 -11.81 -23.47
CA PHE A 1054 32.52 -11.18 -24.10
C PHE A 1054 33.78 -12.05 -23.97
N LYS A 1055 33.94 -12.78 -22.86
CA LYS A 1055 34.94 -13.84 -22.74
C LYS A 1055 34.43 -15.07 -23.51
N ARG A 1056 34.70 -15.14 -24.83
CA ARG A 1056 34.20 -16.10 -25.84
C ARG A 1056 34.13 -17.61 -25.48
N ARG A 1057 34.57 -18.06 -24.31
CA ARG A 1057 34.30 -19.39 -23.75
C ARG A 1057 34.09 -19.31 -22.23
N LEU A 1058 32.89 -19.65 -21.78
CA LEU A 1058 32.67 -20.13 -20.41
C LEU A 1058 33.51 -21.41 -20.24
N SER A 1059 34.53 -21.35 -19.38
CA SER A 1059 35.38 -22.52 -19.12
C SER A 1059 34.52 -23.64 -18.55
N GLY A 1060 34.50 -24.81 -19.21
CA GLY A 1060 33.80 -26.00 -18.71
C GLY A 1060 34.24 -26.39 -17.29
N THR A 1061 35.42 -25.94 -16.87
CA THR A 1061 35.93 -26.06 -15.50
C THR A 1061 35.07 -25.31 -14.49
N ILE A 1062 34.59 -24.10 -14.79
CA ILE A 1062 33.76 -23.31 -13.86
C ILE A 1062 32.41 -24.00 -13.65
N LEU A 1063 31.78 -24.46 -14.73
CA LEU A 1063 30.50 -25.18 -14.63
C LEU A 1063 30.65 -26.48 -13.84
N ARG A 1064 31.72 -27.24 -14.08
CA ARG A 1064 32.02 -28.47 -13.32
C ARG A 1064 32.27 -28.16 -11.84
N LEU A 1065 33.05 -27.13 -11.53
CA LEU A 1065 33.30 -26.72 -10.14
C LEU A 1065 32.01 -26.31 -9.44
N THR A 1066 31.15 -25.49 -10.07
CA THR A 1066 29.86 -25.09 -9.48
C THR A 1066 28.94 -26.29 -9.24
N SER A 1067 28.84 -27.23 -10.19
CA SER A 1067 28.05 -28.46 -10.00
C SER A 1067 28.63 -29.38 -8.92
N MET A 1068 29.96 -29.50 -8.84
CA MET A 1068 30.61 -30.27 -7.77
C MET A 1068 30.40 -29.62 -6.40
N THR A 1069 30.48 -28.29 -6.30
CA THR A 1069 30.22 -27.56 -5.05
C THR A 1069 28.76 -27.71 -4.62
N PHE A 1070 27.80 -27.65 -5.55
CA PHE A 1070 26.40 -27.89 -5.26
C PHE A 1070 26.18 -29.31 -4.71
N LEU A 1071 26.67 -30.34 -5.40
CA LEU A 1071 26.56 -31.73 -4.97
C LEU A 1071 27.25 -31.97 -3.61
N LEU A 1072 28.46 -31.45 -3.44
CA LEU A 1072 29.20 -31.56 -2.18
C LEU A 1072 28.45 -30.85 -1.05
N SER A 1073 27.90 -29.66 -1.28
CA SER A 1073 27.11 -28.94 -0.29
C SER A 1073 25.84 -29.67 0.11
N SER A 1074 25.20 -30.40 -0.81
CA SER A 1074 24.04 -31.25 -0.51
C SER A 1074 24.42 -32.49 0.30
N VAL A 1075 25.57 -33.12 0.02
CA VAL A 1075 26.07 -34.26 0.81
C VAL A 1075 26.49 -33.81 2.21
N LEU A 1076 27.19 -32.69 2.33
CA LEU A 1076 27.57 -32.11 3.62
C LEU A 1076 26.36 -31.64 4.42
N SER A 1077 25.31 -31.15 3.74
CA SER A 1077 24.02 -30.82 4.35
C SER A 1077 23.38 -32.07 4.95
N PHE A 1078 23.26 -33.16 4.18
CA PHE A 1078 22.72 -34.43 4.68
C PHE A 1078 23.55 -34.99 5.84
N THR A 1079 24.87 -34.90 5.75
CA THR A 1079 25.79 -35.34 6.81
C THR A 1079 25.65 -34.47 8.06
N GLY A 1080 25.55 -33.14 7.90
CA GLY A 1080 25.34 -32.19 8.98
C GLY A 1080 24.02 -32.41 9.70
N GLU A 1081 22.95 -32.71 8.96
CA GLU A 1081 21.63 -33.05 9.49
C GLU A 1081 21.69 -34.35 10.30
N PHE A 1082 22.28 -35.40 9.72
CA PHE A 1082 22.40 -36.71 10.36
C PHE A 1082 23.28 -36.67 11.63
N THR A 1083 24.31 -35.83 11.65
CA THR A 1083 25.26 -35.70 12.77
C THR A 1083 24.88 -34.62 13.78
N GLY A 1084 23.90 -33.75 13.46
CA GLY A 1084 23.54 -32.59 14.27
C GLY A 1084 24.65 -31.53 14.38
N HIS A 1085 25.64 -31.54 13.47
CA HIS A 1085 26.81 -30.65 13.58
C HIS A 1085 26.56 -29.27 12.95
N SER A 1086 26.21 -28.29 13.79
CA SER A 1086 25.84 -26.93 13.35
C SER A 1086 26.91 -26.22 12.52
N GLY A 1087 28.19 -26.30 12.88
CA GLY A 1087 29.27 -25.69 12.11
C GLY A 1087 29.42 -26.24 10.68
N LEU A 1088 29.22 -27.56 10.51
CA LEU A 1088 29.21 -28.21 9.20
C LEU A 1088 28.00 -27.75 8.39
N MET A 1089 26.83 -27.67 9.05
CA MET A 1089 25.58 -27.21 8.42
C MET A 1089 25.65 -25.74 7.97
N MET A 1090 26.29 -24.86 8.75
CA MET A 1090 26.54 -23.46 8.37
C MET A 1090 27.32 -23.35 7.06
N VAL A 1091 28.41 -24.12 6.93
CA VAL A 1091 29.24 -24.14 5.72
C VAL A 1091 28.46 -24.75 4.55
N ALA A 1092 27.79 -25.89 4.79
CA ALA A 1092 27.04 -26.60 3.76
C ALA A 1092 25.90 -25.74 3.17
N THR A 1093 25.07 -25.13 4.02
CA THR A 1093 23.95 -24.27 3.59
C THR A 1093 24.41 -22.99 2.89
N SER A 1094 25.50 -22.37 3.37
CA SER A 1094 26.09 -21.20 2.70
C SER A 1094 26.64 -21.56 1.30
N CYS A 1095 27.36 -22.67 1.19
CA CYS A 1095 27.86 -23.16 -0.11
C CYS A 1095 26.72 -23.55 -1.05
N PHE A 1096 25.64 -24.12 -0.52
CA PHE A 1096 24.43 -24.44 -1.29
C PHE A 1096 23.80 -23.17 -1.89
N VAL A 1097 23.62 -22.12 -1.10
CA VAL A 1097 23.06 -20.82 -1.56
C VAL A 1097 23.96 -20.18 -2.63
N ILE A 1098 25.26 -20.07 -2.36
CA ILE A 1098 26.22 -19.43 -3.29
C ILE A 1098 26.33 -20.23 -4.59
N SER A 1099 26.39 -21.55 -4.52
CA SER A 1099 26.45 -22.41 -5.72
C SER A 1099 25.17 -22.32 -6.54
N THR A 1100 24.00 -22.19 -5.90
CA THR A 1100 22.71 -22.00 -6.58
C THR A 1100 22.62 -20.65 -7.29
N ILE A 1101 23.03 -19.55 -6.65
CA ILE A 1101 23.14 -18.22 -7.28
C ILE A 1101 24.10 -18.27 -8.47
N THR A 1102 25.26 -18.90 -8.28
CA THR A 1102 26.26 -19.02 -9.35
C THR A 1102 25.72 -19.85 -10.52
N ALA A 1103 25.04 -20.95 -10.24
CA ALA A 1103 24.44 -21.80 -11.26
C ALA A 1103 23.36 -21.07 -12.06
N SER A 1104 22.51 -20.25 -11.42
CA SER A 1104 21.49 -19.48 -12.13
C SER A 1104 22.10 -18.42 -13.06
N ILE A 1105 23.16 -17.73 -12.62
CA ILE A 1105 23.89 -16.78 -13.47
C ILE A 1105 24.51 -17.48 -14.69
N LEU A 1106 25.18 -18.62 -14.47
CA LEU A 1106 25.80 -19.41 -15.54
C LEU A 1106 24.76 -19.95 -16.53
N LEU A 1107 23.60 -20.38 -16.02
CA LEU A 1107 22.48 -20.83 -16.84
C LEU A 1107 21.91 -19.68 -17.68
N SER A 1108 21.66 -18.52 -17.08
CA SER A 1108 21.22 -17.32 -17.79
C SER A 1108 22.22 -16.92 -18.88
N ALA A 1109 23.53 -16.92 -18.57
CA ALA A 1109 24.57 -16.60 -19.54
C ALA A 1109 24.64 -17.61 -20.69
N LYS A 1110 24.45 -18.91 -20.40
CA LYS A 1110 24.42 -19.96 -21.43
C LYS A 1110 23.19 -19.83 -22.32
N ILE A 1111 22.01 -19.58 -21.75
CA ILE A 1111 20.77 -19.31 -22.50
C ILE A 1111 20.99 -18.09 -23.40
N LEU A 1112 21.52 -17.00 -22.86
CA LEU A 1112 21.82 -15.78 -23.63
C LEU A 1112 22.86 -16.02 -24.73
N SER A 1113 23.84 -16.89 -24.49
CA SER A 1113 24.85 -17.28 -25.51
C SER A 1113 24.24 -18.09 -26.65
N ILE A 1114 23.27 -18.96 -26.35
CA ILE A 1114 22.54 -19.75 -27.35
C ILE A 1114 21.68 -18.81 -28.19
N ILE A 1115 20.97 -17.88 -27.55
CA ILE A 1115 20.16 -16.85 -28.22
C ILE A 1115 21.07 -15.99 -29.13
N CYS A 1116 22.17 -15.44 -28.60
CA CYS A 1116 23.12 -14.65 -29.40
C CYS A 1116 23.78 -15.44 -30.52
N GLY A 1117 24.09 -16.73 -30.31
CA GLY A 1117 24.63 -17.63 -31.32
C GLY A 1117 23.64 -17.90 -32.45
N PHE A 1118 22.37 -18.10 -32.11
CA PHE A 1118 21.26 -18.25 -33.05
C PHE A 1118 21.09 -16.98 -33.89
N LEU A 1119 21.12 -15.81 -33.25
CA LEU A 1119 21.06 -14.50 -33.91
C LEU A 1119 22.28 -14.24 -34.84
N ARG A 1120 23.49 -14.68 -34.47
CA ARG A 1120 24.69 -14.56 -35.33
C ARG A 1120 24.64 -15.49 -36.55
N LYS A 1121 24.15 -16.72 -36.39
CA LYS A 1121 24.01 -17.70 -37.49
C LYS A 1121 22.96 -17.25 -38.53
N PHE A 1122 21.94 -16.52 -38.08
CA PHE A 1122 21.00 -15.82 -38.96
C PHE A 1122 21.64 -14.67 -39.76
N ARG A 1123 22.69 -14.04 -39.23
CA ARG A 1123 23.37 -12.90 -39.87
C ARG A 1123 24.44 -13.33 -40.89
N SER A 1124 25.04 -14.51 -40.75
CA SER A 1124 26.07 -15.04 -41.67
C SER A 1124 25.52 -15.78 -42.90
N ASN A 1125 24.22 -16.11 -42.93
CA ASN A 1125 23.57 -16.82 -44.03
C ASN A 1125 22.84 -15.88 -45.02
N ARG A 1126 23.21 -14.59 -45.09
CA ARG A 1126 22.77 -13.74 -46.22
C ARG A 1126 23.61 -14.09 -47.46
N PRO A 1127 23.00 -14.53 -48.58
CA PRO A 1127 23.74 -14.70 -49.82
C PRO A 1127 24.24 -13.33 -50.29
N THR A 1128 25.52 -13.27 -50.65
CA THR A 1128 26.07 -12.19 -51.49
C THR A 1128 25.45 -12.31 -52.87
N GLY A 1129 24.30 -11.68 -53.05
CA GLY A 1129 23.67 -11.43 -54.34
C GLY A 1129 23.63 -9.93 -54.56
N THR A 1130 24.29 -9.49 -55.62
CA THR A 1130 24.24 -8.16 -56.22
C THR A 1130 22.84 -7.56 -56.25
N LEU A 1131 22.66 -6.43 -55.54
CA LEU A 1131 22.21 -5.12 -56.04
C LEU A 1131 22.19 -4.11 -54.89
#